data_AF-A0A9E1QC58-F1
#
_entry.id   AF-A0A9E1QC58-F1
#
_cell.length_a   1.000
_cell.length_b   1.000
_cell.length_c   1.000
_cell.angle_alpha   90.00
_cell.angle_beta   90.00
_cell.angle_gamma   90.00
#
_symmetry.space_group_name_H-M   'P 1'
#
loop_
_entity.id
_entity.type
_entity.pdbx_description
1 polymer ?
#
loop_
_entity_poly.entity_id
_entity_poly.type
_entity_poly.pdbx_seq_one_letter_code
_entity_poly.pdbx_strand_id
1 'polypeptide(L)'
;FNGNYKIDASVGDEILFSYVGLKTISILVEDVTSLLNIKMSAEINQLEDIVVKASKKKVKPSDIFLEGKEKLATAVGPLNLAATMGQVYYYGSKDISLGAPSLANSLAIRSGNLRADSEGNLYVRGVKAIWDIDSGIYENSSLVNTADVIDVYILSNAPARYSSKAVVIVKTNQSSQLIKIEKERATEEYKNQNYFDQNSVTTKLNFSQHDFSKENTEQKEIYGRVTFMESSIPDVVVSVVENKEFKFFTDAKGSYKINASIGDIIQFVHVSFETVSVIVEDVTKELNIELTQKINELDQVVIEASRKSGKVARQKKDADEAYTTSRGKKDPKKSGFSNTFVDGKSVSNVYANIQEALVGKISGYRYDRTTGASYLRGLGMSVTQDYPVAWEIDGTFTPNAPQIDLSDIKSIRALKSIGATNKYGTVAAGGLIIIETVYGGFDVKAKKDTFLEEYANSNFYNDDAMTMSLEKAEQNKYGLALEAYKNKYSAYEFYLEKLKDKLTNYADHLSIAMSFFEFHGDKDLAINVLNGLAMKHSENPEILKAIAYYFQFLEDKKSAIEVYQQIFRLRSKYSQSFRDLANAYVDYDLFEKAWKLYMGFMIKEYADSSEGIGELIYNDMEWLYFNRFNQTNIKQKFEPIHKNIDEFSNDVRLVFEWNTSEAEFELEFVNPDKRAYVFDHSLEANNDLIIEEKKLGYSSKLFFLEDIGDGEWLVNLTYKGNKKQVPTYLKLTSYYNWSKSNEKRRIEVYKLELQDQKIRLLTVNENLPVFEK
;
A
#
# COMPACT_ATOMS: atom_id res chain seq x y z
N PHE A 1 12.82 32.69 -3.92
CA PHE A 1 13.57 32.21 -2.75
C PHE A 1 14.38 31.02 -3.23
N ASN A 2 15.69 31.04 -3.05
CA ASN A 2 16.65 30.05 -3.57
C ASN A 2 16.95 28.91 -2.58
N GLY A 3 16.07 28.68 -1.59
CA GLY A 3 16.14 27.54 -0.66
C GLY A 3 17.22 27.60 0.43
N ASN A 4 18.17 28.53 0.35
CA ASN A 4 19.26 28.62 1.32
C ASN A 4 18.82 29.27 2.63
N TYR A 5 19.29 28.72 3.77
CA TYR A 5 19.07 29.29 5.11
C TYR A 5 20.32 29.15 5.98
N LYS A 6 20.39 29.95 7.05
CA LYS A 6 21.41 29.87 8.10
C LYS A 6 20.76 30.20 9.44
N ILE A 7 20.91 29.33 10.41
CA ILE A 7 20.34 29.43 11.77
C ILE A 7 21.44 29.03 12.76
N ASP A 8 21.60 29.79 13.84
CA ASP A 8 22.50 29.46 14.94
C ASP A 8 21.73 28.62 15.97
N ALA A 9 22.22 27.43 16.31
CA ALA A 9 21.60 26.49 17.26
C ALA A 9 22.68 25.69 18.01
N SER A 10 22.38 25.24 19.23
CA SER A 10 23.27 24.45 20.08
C SER A 10 22.95 22.96 20.01
N VAL A 11 23.92 22.11 20.36
CA VAL A 11 23.73 20.66 20.41
C VAL A 11 22.64 20.32 21.42
N GLY A 12 21.61 19.59 20.97
CA GLY A 12 20.40 19.27 21.74
C GLY A 12 19.20 20.19 21.48
N ASP A 13 19.33 21.25 20.69
CA ASP A 13 18.20 22.08 20.27
C ASP A 13 17.40 21.40 19.15
N GLU A 14 16.08 21.59 19.10
CA GLU A 14 15.23 21.16 17.98
C GLU A 14 14.96 22.32 17.01
N ILE A 15 15.28 22.13 15.74
CA ILE A 15 14.99 23.08 14.66
C ILE A 15 13.79 22.59 13.86
N LEU A 16 12.79 23.47 13.72
CA LEU A 16 11.49 23.16 13.14
C LEU A 16 11.32 23.84 11.77
N PHE A 17 11.13 23.03 10.73
CA PHE A 17 10.91 23.49 9.36
C PHE A 17 9.43 23.31 9.01
N SER A 18 8.73 24.43 8.80
CA SER A 18 7.31 24.45 8.44
C SER A 18 7.07 25.29 7.18
N TYR A 19 6.20 24.81 6.31
CA TYR A 19 5.78 25.49 5.09
C TYR A 19 4.34 25.10 4.77
N VAL A 20 3.52 26.06 4.33
CA VAL A 20 2.08 25.86 4.16
C VAL A 20 1.81 24.81 3.08
N GLY A 21 1.12 23.72 3.46
CA GLY A 21 0.80 22.59 2.56
C GLY A 21 1.85 21.47 2.56
N LEU A 22 2.92 21.59 3.34
CA LEU A 22 3.94 20.57 3.51
C LEU A 22 4.01 20.14 4.98
N LYS A 23 4.30 18.85 5.22
CA LYS A 23 4.41 18.28 6.56
C LYS A 23 5.55 18.97 7.31
N THR A 24 5.25 19.42 8.53
CA THR A 24 6.24 20.07 9.40
C THR A 24 7.28 19.03 9.87
N ILE A 25 8.56 19.39 9.78
CA ILE A 25 9.70 18.52 10.14
C ILE A 25 10.42 19.16 11.33
N SER A 26 10.62 18.40 12.41
CA SER A 26 11.51 18.78 13.51
C SER A 26 12.79 17.95 13.43
N ILE A 27 13.94 18.59 13.64
CA ILE A 27 15.26 17.94 13.62
C ILE A 27 16.05 18.37 14.85
N LEU A 28 16.54 17.40 15.60
CA LEU A 28 17.46 17.62 16.72
C LEU A 28 18.85 17.95 16.19
N VAL A 29 19.48 18.99 16.73
CA VAL A 29 20.83 19.41 16.38
C VAL A 29 21.83 18.53 17.12
N GLU A 30 22.56 17.70 16.38
CA GLU A 30 23.62 16.83 16.90
C GLU A 30 25.01 17.44 16.67
N ASP A 31 26.03 16.93 17.39
CA ASP A 31 27.38 17.51 17.57
C ASP A 31 28.18 17.80 16.27
N VAL A 32 27.72 17.29 15.11
CA VAL A 32 28.38 17.46 13.78
C VAL A 32 27.48 18.12 12.71
N THR A 33 26.35 18.71 13.11
CA THR A 33 25.34 19.24 12.17
C THR A 33 25.72 20.63 11.64
N SER A 34 26.47 20.71 10.54
CA SER A 34 26.91 21.99 9.93
C SER A 34 26.19 22.36 8.62
N LEU A 35 25.57 21.39 7.94
CA LEU A 35 24.79 21.62 6.72
C LEU A 35 23.57 20.67 6.70
N LEU A 36 22.36 21.25 6.68
CA LEU A 36 21.09 20.54 6.64
C LEU A 36 20.37 20.87 5.32
N ASN A 37 20.11 19.85 4.51
CA ASN A 37 19.32 19.98 3.29
C ASN A 37 17.97 19.31 3.51
N ILE A 38 16.92 20.11 3.69
CA ILE A 38 15.60 19.63 4.07
C ILE A 38 14.69 19.55 2.85
N LYS A 39 14.17 18.34 2.58
CA LYS A 39 13.12 18.09 1.60
C LYS A 39 11.81 17.86 2.34
N MET A 40 10.85 18.76 2.18
CA MET A 40 9.54 18.68 2.82
C MET A 40 8.54 17.98 1.88
N SER A 41 7.74 17.06 2.41
CA SER A 41 6.70 16.35 1.65
C SER A 41 5.35 17.05 1.77
N ALA A 42 4.46 16.87 0.79
CA ALA A 42 3.11 17.42 0.83
C ALA A 42 2.31 16.82 2.01
N GLU A 43 1.56 17.66 2.71
CA GLU A 43 0.68 17.23 3.78
C GLU A 43 -0.66 16.79 3.19
N ILE A 44 -0.81 15.48 2.94
CA ILE A 44 -2.08 14.88 2.51
C ILE A 44 -2.88 14.56 3.77
N ASN A 45 -3.88 15.37 4.08
CA ASN A 45 -4.82 15.10 5.16
C ASN A 45 -5.73 13.92 4.77
N GLN A 46 -5.36 12.71 5.17
CA GLN A 46 -6.31 11.60 5.24
C GLN A 46 -7.10 11.73 6.55
N LEU A 47 -8.42 11.88 6.42
CA LEU A 47 -9.37 11.78 7.53
C LEU A 47 -9.66 10.30 7.76
N GLU A 48 -9.51 9.83 9.00
CA GLU A 48 -9.91 8.47 9.42
C GLU A 48 -11.43 8.31 9.27
N ASP A 49 -11.85 7.28 8.52
CA ASP A 49 -13.25 6.90 8.37
C ASP A 49 -13.74 6.10 9.59
N ILE A 50 -14.77 6.60 10.27
CA ILE A 50 -15.53 5.86 11.29
C ILE A 50 -16.68 5.14 10.58
N VAL A 51 -16.63 3.81 10.51
CA VAL A 51 -17.72 2.98 9.98
C VAL A 51 -18.83 2.79 11.03
N VAL A 52 -20.04 3.26 10.75
CA VAL A 52 -21.25 2.95 11.55
C VAL A 52 -22.13 1.93 10.81
N LYS A 53 -22.27 0.72 11.36
CA LYS A 53 -23.30 -0.26 10.94
C LYS A 53 -24.57 -0.06 11.76
N ALA A 54 -25.67 0.24 11.08
CA ALA A 54 -26.98 0.44 11.69
C ALA A 54 -27.58 -0.87 12.25
N SER A 55 -27.99 -0.87 13.52
CA SER A 55 -29.00 -1.80 14.04
C SER A 55 -30.15 -1.02 14.69
N LYS A 56 -31.38 -1.29 14.25
CA LYS A 56 -32.58 -0.60 14.74
C LYS A 56 -32.91 -1.04 16.17
N LYS A 57 -32.74 -0.14 17.13
CA LYS A 57 -33.53 -0.11 18.37
C LYS A 57 -33.86 1.33 18.74
N LYS A 58 -35.12 1.59 19.13
CA LYS A 58 -35.57 2.92 19.57
C LYS A 58 -34.93 3.25 20.92
N VAL A 59 -34.11 4.29 20.97
CA VAL A 59 -33.44 4.78 22.18
C VAL A 59 -33.61 6.31 22.27
N LYS A 60 -33.69 6.90 23.47
CA LYS A 60 -34.11 8.29 23.71
C LYS A 60 -32.95 9.29 23.45
N PRO A 61 -33.23 10.60 23.25
CA PRO A 61 -32.23 11.59 22.84
C PRO A 61 -31.04 11.82 23.79
N SER A 62 -31.11 11.35 25.04
CA SER A 62 -29.97 11.35 25.97
C SER A 62 -28.89 10.32 25.61
N ASP A 63 -29.22 9.36 24.75
CA ASP A 63 -28.44 8.14 24.54
C ASP A 63 -27.67 8.17 23.21
N ILE A 64 -27.85 9.21 22.39
CA ILE A 64 -27.13 9.41 21.10
C ILE A 64 -25.70 9.95 21.34
N PHE A 65 -25.44 10.58 22.50
CA PHE A 65 -24.18 11.30 22.77
C PHE A 65 -23.01 10.41 23.26
N LEU A 66 -23.22 9.11 23.46
CA LEU A 66 -22.23 8.19 24.03
C LEU A 66 -21.97 6.96 23.17
N GLU A 67 -22.44 6.93 21.93
CA GLU A 67 -22.35 5.76 21.05
C GLU A 67 -20.87 5.33 20.89
N GLY A 68 -20.54 4.13 21.36
CA GLY A 68 -19.15 3.60 21.41
C GLY A 68 -18.31 3.98 22.65
N LYS A 69 -18.77 4.91 23.50
CA LYS A 69 -18.05 5.41 24.70
C LYS A 69 -18.76 5.11 26.03
N GLU A 70 -19.70 4.18 26.03
CA GLU A 70 -20.62 3.92 27.16
C GLU A 70 -19.93 3.32 28.40
N LYS A 71 -18.80 2.64 28.24
CA LYS A 71 -18.07 1.98 29.33
C LYS A 71 -16.67 2.57 29.44
N LEU A 72 -16.38 3.22 30.57
CA LEU A 72 -15.07 3.77 30.88
C LEU A 72 -14.36 2.96 31.95
N ALA A 73 -13.08 2.69 31.75
CA ALA A 73 -12.17 2.32 32.84
C ALA A 73 -11.84 3.57 33.65
N THR A 74 -12.08 3.54 34.96
CA THR A 74 -11.90 4.68 35.85
C THR A 74 -11.15 4.28 37.12
N ALA A 75 -10.73 5.25 37.93
CA ALA A 75 -10.00 5.01 39.18
C ALA A 75 -10.79 4.16 40.19
N VAL A 76 -12.13 4.16 40.08
CA VAL A 76 -13.03 3.41 40.97
C VAL A 76 -13.60 2.13 40.32
N GLY A 77 -12.97 1.67 39.24
CA GLY A 77 -13.38 0.51 38.46
C GLY A 77 -14.19 0.87 37.20
N PRO A 78 -14.70 -0.13 36.47
CA PRO A 78 -15.44 0.13 35.24
C PRO A 78 -16.76 0.88 35.53
N LEU A 79 -16.97 1.98 34.82
CA LEU A 79 -18.14 2.84 34.93
C LEU A 79 -18.95 2.76 33.63
N ASN A 80 -20.23 2.39 33.75
CA ASN A 80 -21.18 2.50 32.65
C ASN A 80 -21.84 3.88 32.71
N LEU A 81 -21.44 4.77 31.78
CA LEU A 81 -21.94 6.14 31.70
C LEU A 81 -23.44 6.20 31.44
N ALA A 82 -23.97 5.28 30.62
CA ALA A 82 -25.40 5.20 30.30
C ALA A 82 -26.26 4.76 31.50
N ALA A 83 -25.66 4.11 32.51
CA ALA A 83 -26.34 3.70 33.74
C ALA A 83 -26.29 4.77 34.86
N THR A 84 -25.58 5.88 34.64
CA THR A 84 -25.43 6.93 35.65
C THR A 84 -26.68 7.80 35.71
N MET A 85 -27.30 7.93 36.89
CA MET A 85 -28.50 8.74 37.06
C MET A 85 -28.16 10.24 37.04
N GLY A 86 -28.01 10.88 35.88
CA GLY A 86 -27.72 12.31 35.79
C GLY A 86 -27.33 12.78 34.39
N GLN A 87 -27.14 14.08 34.20
CA GLN A 87 -26.61 14.60 32.93
C GLN A 87 -25.08 14.38 32.90
N VAL A 88 -24.62 13.67 31.87
CA VAL A 88 -23.20 13.49 31.53
C VAL A 88 -22.88 14.50 30.42
N TYR A 89 -21.85 15.31 30.64
CA TYR A 89 -21.31 16.18 29.59
C TYR A 89 -20.00 15.58 29.06
N TYR A 90 -19.80 15.66 27.76
CA TYR A 90 -18.60 15.17 27.09
C TYR A 90 -17.96 16.30 26.28
N TYR A 91 -16.63 16.39 26.34
CA TYR A 91 -15.82 17.34 25.58
C TYR A 91 -14.60 16.62 25.03
N GLY A 92 -14.38 16.68 23.72
CA GLY A 92 -13.18 16.15 23.08
C GLY A 92 -12.05 17.17 23.05
N SER A 93 -10.87 16.75 22.60
CA SER A 93 -9.66 17.61 22.50
C SER A 93 -9.91 18.93 21.75
N LYS A 94 -10.69 18.91 20.67
CA LYS A 94 -11.08 20.11 19.87
C LYS A 94 -11.96 21.08 20.66
N ASP A 95 -12.64 20.61 21.69
CA ASP A 95 -13.47 21.43 22.57
C ASP A 95 -12.64 22.07 23.70
N ILE A 96 -11.36 21.75 23.85
CA ILE A 96 -10.49 22.32 24.89
C ILE A 96 -9.77 23.57 24.34
N SER A 97 -9.94 24.69 25.03
CA SER A 97 -9.29 25.96 24.69
C SER A 97 -7.87 26.01 25.25
N LEU A 98 -6.86 25.83 24.41
CA LEU A 98 -5.44 25.89 24.78
C LEU A 98 -4.97 27.27 25.29
N GLY A 99 -5.73 28.33 25.00
CA GLY A 99 -5.47 29.68 25.53
C GLY A 99 -6.03 29.95 26.92
N ALA A 100 -6.67 28.96 27.57
CA ALA A 100 -7.21 29.13 28.92
C ALA A 100 -6.12 28.84 29.99
N PRO A 101 -6.11 29.55 31.13
CA PRO A 101 -5.10 29.36 32.18
C PRO A 101 -5.03 27.96 32.81
N SER A 102 -6.12 27.17 32.72
CA SER A 102 -6.17 25.79 33.18
C SER A 102 -7.26 25.01 32.45
N LEU A 103 -7.24 23.68 32.56
CA LEU A 103 -8.29 22.82 32.03
C LEU A 103 -9.66 23.14 32.63
N ALA A 104 -9.74 23.43 33.94
CA ALA A 104 -10.97 23.89 34.57
C ALA A 104 -11.50 25.19 33.95
N ASN A 105 -10.63 26.18 33.69
CA ASN A 105 -11.02 27.44 33.05
C ASN A 105 -11.47 27.22 31.61
N SER A 106 -10.83 26.32 30.87
CA SER A 106 -11.25 25.93 29.52
C SER A 106 -12.68 25.36 29.52
N LEU A 107 -12.98 24.45 30.45
CA LEU A 107 -14.30 23.81 30.58
C LEU A 107 -15.39 24.79 31.03
N ALA A 108 -15.06 25.72 31.93
CA ALA A 108 -16.01 26.72 32.45
C ALA A 108 -16.55 27.67 31.36
N ILE A 109 -15.79 27.89 30.28
CA ILE A 109 -16.20 28.74 29.15
C ILE A 109 -17.25 28.05 28.26
N ARG A 110 -17.39 26.72 28.35
CA ARG A 110 -18.25 25.94 27.45
C ARG A 110 -19.71 25.88 27.87
N SER A 111 -20.02 26.06 29.15
CA SER A 111 -21.40 25.97 29.64
C SER A 111 -21.62 26.86 30.86
N GLY A 112 -22.74 27.60 30.87
CA GLY A 112 -23.10 28.48 31.99
C GLY A 112 -23.35 27.76 33.33
N ASN A 113 -23.42 26.43 33.33
CA ASN A 113 -23.56 25.59 34.52
C ASN A 113 -22.22 25.11 35.10
N LEU A 114 -21.10 25.45 34.46
CA LEU A 114 -19.74 25.14 34.90
C LEU A 114 -19.07 26.44 35.34
N ARG A 115 -18.39 26.41 36.48
CA ARG A 115 -17.60 27.56 36.97
C ARG A 115 -16.24 27.07 37.43
N ALA A 116 -15.19 27.81 37.06
CA ALA A 116 -13.84 27.57 37.57
C ALA A 116 -13.41 28.72 38.46
N ASP A 117 -12.68 28.42 39.52
CA ASP A 117 -12.03 29.43 40.35
C ASP A 117 -10.58 29.68 39.90
N SER A 118 -9.90 30.60 40.57
CA SER A 118 -8.49 30.95 40.31
C SER A 118 -7.50 29.86 40.71
N GLU A 119 -7.94 28.83 41.42
CA GLU A 119 -7.11 27.72 41.91
C GLU A 119 -7.25 26.47 41.01
N GLY A 120 -7.98 26.57 39.89
CA GLY A 120 -8.17 25.47 38.96
C GLY A 120 -9.18 24.42 39.43
N ASN A 121 -10.03 24.74 40.41
CA ASN A 121 -11.15 23.89 40.80
C ASN A 121 -12.33 24.12 39.85
N LEU A 122 -13.06 23.04 39.51
CA LEU A 122 -14.27 23.11 38.70
C LEU A 122 -15.51 22.84 39.55
N TYR A 123 -16.52 23.67 39.40
CA TYR A 123 -17.83 23.54 40.05
C TYR A 123 -18.90 23.21 39.01
N VAL A 124 -19.57 22.09 39.20
CA VAL A 124 -20.67 21.62 38.35
C VAL A 124 -21.97 21.89 39.10
N ARG A 125 -22.78 22.83 38.60
CA ARG A 125 -24.03 23.26 39.28
C ARG A 125 -23.82 23.65 40.76
N GLY A 126 -22.67 24.25 41.07
CA GLY A 126 -22.32 24.71 42.43
C GLY A 126 -21.66 23.66 43.34
N VAL A 127 -21.48 22.42 42.88
CA VAL A 127 -20.75 21.36 43.62
C VAL A 127 -19.32 21.26 43.10
N LYS A 128 -18.32 21.30 43.98
CA LYS A 128 -16.90 21.11 43.61
C LYS A 128 -16.70 19.69 43.06
N ALA A 129 -16.13 19.59 41.87
CA ALA A 129 -15.87 18.32 41.22
C ALA A 129 -14.52 17.73 41.64
N ILE A 130 -14.48 16.40 41.75
CA ILE A 130 -13.24 15.63 41.90
C ILE A 130 -12.75 15.20 40.51
N TRP A 131 -11.44 15.11 40.31
CA TRP A 131 -10.84 14.78 39.03
C TRP A 131 -10.36 13.32 39.02
N ASP A 132 -10.82 12.54 38.05
CA ASP A 132 -10.31 11.22 37.73
C ASP A 132 -9.47 11.32 36.45
N ILE A 133 -8.16 11.46 36.61
CA ILE A 133 -7.22 11.68 35.51
C ILE A 133 -6.47 10.36 35.29
N ASP A 134 -6.68 9.75 34.14
CA ASP A 134 -6.03 8.48 33.75
C ASP A 134 -6.10 7.39 34.83
N SER A 135 -7.28 7.28 35.47
CA SER A 135 -7.55 6.31 36.54
C SER A 135 -6.85 6.62 37.87
N GLY A 136 -6.44 7.87 38.11
CA GLY A 136 -6.03 8.41 39.42
C GLY A 136 -6.95 9.54 39.91
N ILE A 137 -7.17 9.65 41.22
CA ILE A 137 -8.09 10.64 41.82
C ILE A 137 -7.32 11.85 42.35
N TYR A 138 -7.76 13.05 41.97
CA TYR A 138 -7.14 14.33 42.30
C TYR A 138 -8.18 15.40 42.67
N GLU A 139 -7.75 16.40 43.43
CA GLU A 139 -8.64 17.48 43.88
C GLU A 139 -8.84 18.60 42.83
N ASN A 140 -7.90 18.75 41.89
CA ASN A 140 -7.94 19.75 40.82
C ASN A 140 -7.20 19.25 39.56
N SER A 141 -7.24 20.05 38.49
CA SER A 141 -6.64 19.69 37.20
C SER A 141 -5.18 20.15 37.02
N SER A 142 -4.47 20.54 38.09
CA SER A 142 -3.16 21.22 37.97
C SER A 142 -2.06 20.33 37.39
N LEU A 143 -2.25 19.00 37.44
CA LEU A 143 -1.30 18.00 36.93
C LEU A 143 -1.52 17.68 35.44
N VAL A 144 -2.56 18.24 34.82
CA VAL A 144 -2.91 17.97 33.43
C VAL A 144 -2.53 19.15 32.57
N ASN A 145 -1.60 18.92 31.64
CA ASN A 145 -1.38 19.85 30.54
C ASN A 145 -2.58 19.79 29.58
N THR A 146 -3.22 20.93 29.33
CA THR A 146 -4.39 21.02 28.47
C THR A 146 -4.15 20.55 27.04
N ALA A 147 -2.89 20.60 26.57
CA ALA A 147 -2.51 20.10 25.25
C ALA A 147 -2.56 18.58 25.12
N ASP A 148 -2.50 17.87 26.26
CA ASP A 148 -2.40 16.41 26.32
C ASP A 148 -3.78 15.74 26.53
N VAL A 149 -4.85 16.52 26.63
CA VAL A 149 -6.22 16.04 26.90
C VAL A 149 -6.88 15.52 25.63
N ILE A 150 -7.32 14.26 25.67
CA ILE A 150 -8.04 13.60 24.57
C ILE A 150 -9.56 13.68 24.79
N ASP A 151 -10.02 13.22 25.96
CA ASP A 151 -11.44 13.15 26.30
C ASP A 151 -11.68 13.66 27.73
N VAL A 152 -12.78 14.40 27.91
CA VAL A 152 -13.26 14.85 29.23
C VAL A 152 -14.74 14.50 29.41
N TYR A 153 -15.06 13.84 30.51
CA TYR A 153 -16.42 13.50 30.91
C TYR A 153 -16.78 14.18 32.24
N ILE A 154 -17.87 14.93 32.29
CA ILE A 154 -18.34 15.60 33.50
C ILE A 154 -19.65 14.95 33.96
N LEU A 155 -19.61 14.31 35.12
CA LEU A 155 -20.76 13.69 35.76
C LEU A 155 -21.34 14.63 36.79
N SER A 156 -22.59 15.04 36.62
CA SER A 156 -23.31 15.89 37.58
C SER A 156 -23.96 15.10 38.74
N ASN A 157 -23.92 13.77 38.68
CA ASN A 157 -24.32 12.87 39.76
C ASN A 157 -23.48 11.58 39.70
N ALA A 158 -22.24 11.66 40.18
CA ALA A 158 -21.29 10.56 40.13
C ALA A 158 -21.64 9.42 41.10
N PRO A 159 -21.20 8.17 40.83
CA PRO A 159 -21.38 7.05 41.75
C PRO A 159 -20.80 7.35 43.13
N ALA A 160 -21.43 6.82 44.18
CA ALA A 160 -21.02 7.03 45.58
C ALA A 160 -19.54 6.66 45.86
N ARG A 161 -18.94 5.80 45.02
CA ARG A 161 -17.54 5.38 45.10
C ARG A 161 -16.53 6.52 44.90
N TYR A 162 -16.93 7.64 44.30
CA TYR A 162 -16.08 8.83 44.13
C TYR A 162 -16.12 9.82 45.30
N SER A 163 -16.98 9.60 46.30
CA SER A 163 -17.13 10.48 47.46
C SER A 163 -17.55 11.94 47.15
N SER A 164 -17.83 12.28 45.88
CA SER A 164 -18.43 13.55 45.44
C SER A 164 -19.57 13.29 44.48
N LYS A 165 -20.55 14.20 44.46
CA LYS A 165 -21.66 14.18 43.49
C LYS A 165 -21.25 14.69 42.11
N ALA A 166 -20.12 15.41 42.02
CA ALA A 166 -19.58 15.92 40.76
C ALA A 166 -18.19 15.34 40.51
N VAL A 167 -17.97 14.74 39.32
CA VAL A 167 -16.68 14.18 38.92
C VAL A 167 -16.35 14.59 37.49
N VAL A 168 -15.09 14.95 37.26
CA VAL A 168 -14.52 15.19 35.93
C VAL A 168 -13.54 14.06 35.64
N ILE A 169 -13.85 13.22 34.67
CA ILE A 169 -12.95 12.15 34.20
C ILE A 169 -12.19 12.68 33.00
N VAL A 170 -10.87 12.61 33.03
CA VAL A 170 -9.97 13.09 31.98
C VAL A 170 -9.11 11.94 31.49
N LYS A 171 -9.04 11.79 30.17
CA LYS A 171 -8.13 10.86 29.50
C LYS A 171 -7.09 11.65 28.71
N THR A 172 -5.81 11.34 28.92
CA THR A 172 -4.70 12.03 28.25
C THR A 172 -3.96 11.12 27.28
N ASN A 173 -3.23 11.71 26.32
CA ASN A 173 -2.38 11.00 25.36
C ASN A 173 -1.18 10.27 25.99
N GLN A 174 -0.90 10.49 27.28
CA GLN A 174 0.17 9.84 28.05
C GLN A 174 -0.34 8.62 28.86
N SER A 175 -1.63 8.28 28.75
CA SER A 175 -2.27 7.24 29.57
C SER A 175 -1.78 5.83 29.20
N SER A 176 -1.13 5.14 30.15
CA SER A 176 -0.62 3.77 29.97
C SER A 176 -1.71 2.74 29.65
N GLN A 177 -2.98 3.04 29.96
CA GLN A 177 -4.14 2.24 29.58
C GLN A 177 -4.65 2.54 28.17
N LEU A 178 -4.57 3.79 27.68
CA LEU A 178 -4.90 4.12 26.28
C LEU A 178 -3.86 3.52 25.34
N ILE A 179 -2.57 3.57 25.68
CA ILE A 179 -1.51 2.92 24.89
C ILE A 179 -1.75 1.41 24.73
N LYS A 180 -2.34 0.75 25.75
CA LYS A 180 -2.69 -0.67 25.68
C LYS A 180 -3.96 -0.93 24.86
N ILE A 181 -4.97 -0.08 25.01
CA ILE A 181 -6.23 -0.15 24.25
C ILE A 181 -6.01 0.24 22.78
N GLU A 182 -5.12 1.18 22.47
CA GLU A 182 -4.72 1.54 21.11
C GLU A 182 -3.82 0.48 20.50
N LYS A 183 -2.98 -0.21 21.28
CA LYS A 183 -2.31 -1.43 20.81
C LYS A 183 -3.31 -2.54 20.50
N GLU A 184 -4.29 -2.80 21.36
CA GLU A 184 -5.30 -3.85 21.14
C GLU A 184 -6.28 -3.46 20.01
N ARG A 185 -6.65 -2.18 19.87
CA ARG A 185 -7.50 -1.63 18.81
C ARG A 185 -6.77 -1.64 17.47
N ALA A 186 -5.51 -1.24 17.41
CA ALA A 186 -4.67 -1.39 16.22
C ALA A 186 -4.57 -2.88 15.84
N THR A 187 -4.38 -3.77 16.80
CA THR A 187 -4.33 -5.23 16.57
C THR A 187 -5.66 -5.81 16.03
N GLU A 188 -6.82 -5.20 16.32
CA GLU A 188 -8.13 -5.58 15.75
C GLU A 188 -8.46 -4.87 14.42
N GLU A 189 -7.93 -3.67 14.18
CA GLU A 189 -8.07 -2.89 12.93
C GLU A 189 -7.28 -3.53 11.77
N TYR A 190 -6.18 -4.23 12.08
CA TYR A 190 -5.40 -5.05 11.13
C TYR A 190 -5.99 -6.44 10.85
N LYS A 191 -7.19 -6.77 11.34
CA LYS A 191 -7.77 -8.12 11.18
C LYS A 191 -8.88 -8.25 10.15
N ASN A 192 -9.36 -7.19 9.52
CA ASN A 192 -10.40 -7.30 8.49
C ASN A 192 -10.37 -6.11 7.52
N GLN A 193 -9.58 -6.23 6.44
CA GLN A 193 -9.92 -5.78 5.08
C GLN A 193 -8.74 -6.01 4.12
N ASN A 194 -8.73 -7.19 3.49
CA ASN A 194 -8.05 -7.39 2.21
C ASN A 194 -8.91 -6.76 1.11
N TYR A 195 -8.40 -5.72 0.45
CA TYR A 195 -8.56 -5.44 -0.99
C TYR A 195 -7.60 -4.29 -1.36
N PHE A 196 -6.56 -4.61 -2.15
CA PHE A 196 -5.65 -3.67 -2.85
C PHE A 196 -6.45 -2.90 -3.95
N ASP A 197 -6.08 -1.69 -4.45
CA ASP A 197 -4.78 -1.34 -5.04
C ASP A 197 -4.47 0.20 -5.14
N GLN A 198 -3.18 0.44 -5.37
CA GLN A 198 -2.21 1.55 -5.38
C GLN A 198 -2.51 2.93 -6.03
N ASN A 199 -1.96 4.01 -5.44
CA ASN A 199 -0.71 4.68 -5.89
C ASN A 199 -0.44 6.04 -5.20
N SER A 200 0.65 6.13 -4.41
CA SER A 200 1.73 7.13 -4.55
C SER A 200 2.67 7.13 -3.32
N VAL A 201 3.84 6.50 -3.51
CA VAL A 201 5.16 6.77 -2.92
C VAL A 201 5.25 7.86 -1.83
N THR A 202 5.67 7.49 -0.62
CA THR A 202 6.85 8.15 -0.04
C THR A 202 7.58 7.24 0.94
N THR A 203 8.69 6.72 0.43
CA THR A 203 9.86 6.21 1.12
C THR A 203 10.20 7.06 2.36
N LYS A 204 10.00 6.49 3.54
CA LYS A 204 10.88 6.73 4.70
C LYS A 204 11.53 5.41 5.04
N LEU A 205 12.74 5.21 4.51
CA LEU A 205 13.68 4.23 5.01
C LEU A 205 14.00 4.61 6.46
N ASN A 206 13.27 4.02 7.39
CA ASN A 206 13.56 4.07 8.81
C ASN A 206 14.34 2.80 9.14
N PHE A 207 15.66 2.90 9.20
CA PHE A 207 16.51 1.81 9.69
C PHE A 207 16.39 1.74 11.21
N SER A 208 15.36 1.06 11.70
CA SER A 208 15.40 0.57 13.07
C SER A 208 16.27 -0.68 13.10
N GLN A 209 17.51 -0.51 13.56
CA GLN A 209 18.40 -1.58 14.01
C GLN A 209 17.70 -2.41 15.08
N HIS A 210 16.95 -3.44 14.71
CA HIS A 210 16.64 -4.57 15.58
C HIS A 210 16.14 -5.72 14.70
N ASP A 211 17.08 -6.40 14.04
CA ASP A 211 16.99 -7.86 13.77
C ASP A 211 18.28 -8.48 13.19
N PHE A 212 19.31 -7.68 12.92
CA PHE A 212 20.66 -8.19 12.63
C PHE A 212 21.54 -8.32 13.89
N SER A 213 21.06 -8.99 14.95
CA SER A 213 21.94 -9.35 16.08
C SER A 213 22.70 -10.65 15.82
N LYS A 214 23.68 -10.57 14.91
CA LYS A 214 25.01 -11.20 14.97
C LYS A 214 25.77 -10.73 13.74
N GLU A 215 26.71 -9.83 13.97
CA GLU A 215 27.68 -9.32 13.02
C GLU A 215 28.33 -10.47 12.25
N ASN A 216 28.19 -10.45 10.92
CA ASN A 216 29.25 -10.97 10.08
C ASN A 216 30.13 -9.77 9.75
N THR A 217 31.17 -9.55 10.55
CA THR A 217 32.18 -8.47 10.38
C THR A 217 33.12 -8.71 9.19
N GLU A 218 32.86 -9.75 8.39
CA GLU A 218 33.68 -10.09 7.23
C GLU A 218 33.36 -9.14 6.07
N GLN A 219 34.22 -8.13 5.90
CA GLN A 219 34.19 -7.25 4.74
C GLN A 219 34.58 -8.04 3.48
N LYS A 220 33.81 -7.86 2.41
CA LYS A 220 34.09 -8.40 1.09
C LYS A 220 34.43 -7.28 0.12
N GLU A 221 35.40 -7.53 -0.77
CA GLU A 221 35.67 -6.64 -1.90
C GLU A 221 34.59 -6.86 -2.97
N ILE A 222 33.82 -5.81 -3.24
CA ILE A 222 32.80 -5.74 -4.29
C ILE A 222 33.33 -4.87 -5.41
N TYR A 223 33.15 -5.31 -6.65
CA TYR A 223 33.62 -4.60 -7.83
C TYR A 223 32.55 -4.57 -8.92
N GLY A 224 32.74 -3.69 -9.90
CA GLY A 224 31.83 -3.64 -11.05
C GLY A 224 32.10 -2.43 -11.92
N ARG A 225 31.16 -2.15 -12.82
CA ARG A 225 31.18 -0.99 -13.70
C ARG A 225 29.88 -0.21 -13.61
N VAL A 226 29.98 1.10 -13.79
CA VAL A 226 28.84 2.02 -13.90
C VAL A 226 28.73 2.51 -15.34
N THR A 227 27.55 2.37 -15.92
CA THR A 227 27.26 2.66 -17.33
C THR A 227 25.96 3.44 -17.49
N PHE A 228 25.74 4.01 -18.67
CA PHE A 228 24.46 4.55 -19.14
C PHE A 228 24.36 4.30 -20.64
N MET A 229 23.33 3.58 -21.09
CA MET A 229 23.20 3.16 -22.49
C MET A 229 24.50 2.50 -22.99
N GLU A 230 24.98 1.51 -22.24
CA GLU A 230 26.24 0.77 -22.43
C GLU A 230 27.54 1.61 -22.33
N SER A 231 27.45 2.93 -22.18
CA SER A 231 28.61 3.81 -22.12
C SER A 231 29.14 3.94 -20.69
N SER A 232 30.43 3.72 -20.48
CA SER A 232 31.09 3.86 -19.17
C SER A 232 30.97 5.29 -18.61
N ILE A 233 30.59 5.42 -17.34
CA ILE A 233 30.45 6.70 -16.65
C ILE A 233 31.57 6.86 -15.59
N PRO A 234 32.54 7.77 -15.80
CA PRO A 234 33.55 8.10 -14.80
C PRO A 234 32.99 9.02 -13.70
N ASP A 235 33.76 9.19 -12.62
CA ASP A 235 33.50 10.16 -11.55
C ASP A 235 32.16 9.96 -10.80
N VAL A 236 31.58 8.75 -10.86
CA VAL A 236 30.46 8.35 -10.02
C VAL A 236 30.97 8.09 -8.62
N VAL A 237 30.38 8.77 -7.63
CA VAL A 237 30.71 8.55 -6.21
C VAL A 237 30.09 7.23 -5.77
N VAL A 238 30.92 6.28 -5.36
CA VAL A 238 30.53 5.00 -4.78
C VAL A 238 30.88 4.99 -3.30
N SER A 239 29.89 4.78 -2.43
CA SER A 239 30.09 4.81 -0.98
C SER A 239 29.12 3.91 -0.22
N VAL A 240 29.54 3.42 0.94
CA VAL A 240 28.63 2.77 1.91
C VAL A 240 27.89 3.84 2.71
N VAL A 241 26.55 3.78 2.75
CA VAL A 241 25.69 4.83 3.33
C VAL A 241 26.04 5.14 4.79
N GLU A 242 26.30 4.11 5.59
CA GLU A 242 26.63 4.23 7.03
C GLU A 242 28.09 4.62 7.27
N ASN A 243 28.98 4.39 6.29
CA ASN A 243 30.41 4.66 6.42
C ASN A 243 30.88 5.65 5.34
N LYS A 244 30.49 6.92 5.53
CA LYS A 244 30.76 8.02 4.59
C LYS A 244 32.25 8.40 4.47
N GLU A 245 33.13 7.84 5.28
CA GLU A 245 34.58 8.11 5.22
C GLU A 245 35.27 7.40 4.03
N PHE A 246 34.68 6.33 3.50
CA PHE A 246 35.21 5.61 2.34
C PHE A 246 34.37 5.88 1.08
N LYS A 247 34.83 6.87 0.29
CA LYS A 247 34.25 7.21 -1.02
C LYS A 247 35.25 6.90 -2.11
N PHE A 248 34.79 6.16 -3.11
CA PHE A 248 35.56 5.88 -4.32
C PHE A 248 34.88 6.56 -5.51
N PHE A 249 35.66 6.90 -6.52
CA PHE A 249 35.14 7.40 -7.79
C PHE A 249 35.35 6.34 -8.85
N THR A 250 34.38 6.15 -9.73
CA THR A 250 34.57 5.30 -10.90
C THR A 250 35.68 5.85 -11.79
N ASP A 251 36.50 4.95 -12.35
CA ASP A 251 37.58 5.32 -13.25
C ASP A 251 37.07 5.70 -14.66
N ALA A 252 37.98 6.03 -15.58
CA ALA A 252 37.66 6.37 -16.97
C ALA A 252 36.90 5.26 -17.74
N LYS A 253 36.93 4.01 -17.25
CA LYS A 253 36.18 2.87 -17.80
C LYS A 253 34.90 2.58 -17.00
N GLY A 254 34.51 3.48 -16.09
CA GLY A 254 33.37 3.33 -15.19
C GLY A 254 33.60 2.29 -14.10
N SER A 255 34.83 1.76 -13.92
CA SER A 255 35.10 0.65 -13.00
C SER A 255 35.28 1.14 -11.57
N TYR A 256 34.83 0.35 -10.59
CA TYR A 256 35.00 0.64 -9.16
C TYR A 256 35.32 -0.62 -8.34
N LYS A 257 35.83 -0.39 -7.14
CA LYS A 257 36.01 -1.40 -6.08
C LYS A 257 35.70 -0.79 -4.72
N ILE A 258 34.99 -1.52 -3.87
CA ILE A 258 34.62 -1.08 -2.52
C ILE A 258 34.56 -2.27 -1.55
N ASN A 259 35.01 -2.07 -0.32
CA ASN A 259 34.84 -3.07 0.74
C ASN A 259 33.53 -2.79 1.47
N ALA A 260 32.68 -3.80 1.58
CA ALA A 260 31.41 -3.72 2.29
C ALA A 260 31.07 -5.05 2.98
N SER A 261 30.28 -4.96 4.05
CA SER A 261 29.75 -6.10 4.80
C SER A 261 28.37 -6.49 4.29
N ILE A 262 27.95 -7.72 4.57
CA ILE A 262 26.58 -8.16 4.25
C ILE A 262 25.58 -7.29 5.02
N GLY A 263 24.59 -6.74 4.32
CA GLY A 263 23.60 -5.80 4.85
C GLY A 263 23.94 -4.32 4.60
N ASP A 264 25.19 -4.00 4.25
CA ASP A 264 25.58 -2.63 3.89
C ASP A 264 24.82 -2.16 2.64
N ILE A 265 24.58 -0.85 2.56
CA ILE A 265 23.99 -0.22 1.37
C ILE A 265 25.08 0.53 0.63
N ILE A 266 25.33 0.13 -0.61
CA ILE A 266 26.23 0.83 -1.53
C ILE A 266 25.39 1.82 -2.34
N GLN A 267 25.81 3.08 -2.33
CA GLN A 267 25.16 4.18 -3.04
C GLN A 267 26.04 4.67 -4.19
N PHE A 268 25.43 4.86 -5.35
CA PHE A 268 26.03 5.41 -6.56
C PHE A 268 25.43 6.78 -6.83
N VAL A 269 26.24 7.84 -6.69
CA VAL A 269 25.80 9.22 -6.81
C VAL A 269 26.57 9.91 -7.93
N HIS A 270 25.83 10.49 -8.87
CA HIS A 270 26.38 11.35 -9.90
C HIS A 270 25.46 12.56 -10.13
N VAL A 271 26.02 13.70 -10.53
CA VAL A 271 25.28 14.96 -10.64
C VAL A 271 24.17 14.96 -11.70
N SER A 272 24.35 14.18 -12.77
CA SER A 272 23.46 14.13 -13.94
C SER A 272 22.51 12.93 -13.98
N PHE A 273 22.62 12.02 -13.01
CA PHE A 273 21.86 10.76 -13.00
C PHE A 273 21.06 10.61 -11.71
N GLU A 274 20.05 9.75 -11.76
CA GLU A 274 19.35 9.33 -10.55
C GLU A 274 20.28 8.53 -9.62
N THR A 275 20.01 8.63 -8.32
CA THR A 275 20.84 7.94 -7.31
C THR A 275 20.40 6.49 -7.18
N VAL A 276 21.33 5.56 -7.41
CA VAL A 276 21.08 4.11 -7.26
C VAL A 276 21.60 3.64 -5.90
N SER A 277 20.81 2.84 -5.19
CA SER A 277 21.18 2.24 -3.90
C SER A 277 20.99 0.73 -3.96
N VAL A 278 22.01 -0.04 -3.58
CA VAL A 278 21.98 -1.51 -3.63
C VAL A 278 22.42 -2.10 -2.30
N ILE A 279 21.67 -3.07 -1.78
CA ILE A 279 22.01 -3.82 -0.57
C ILE A 279 23.00 -4.94 -0.89
N VAL A 280 24.02 -5.10 -0.05
CA VAL A 280 25.01 -6.17 -0.15
C VAL A 280 24.47 -7.47 0.45
N GLU A 281 24.28 -8.48 -0.41
CA GLU A 281 23.90 -9.84 -0.02
C GLU A 281 25.12 -10.79 0.13
N ASP A 282 24.87 -12.00 0.64
CA ASP A 282 25.86 -13.05 0.88
C ASP A 282 26.72 -13.42 -0.35
N VAL A 283 26.10 -13.43 -1.52
CA VAL A 283 26.73 -13.79 -2.81
C VAL A 283 27.22 -12.57 -3.62
N THR A 284 27.04 -11.36 -3.11
CA THR A 284 27.42 -10.13 -3.83
C THR A 284 28.93 -10.03 -3.93
N LYS A 285 29.44 -10.02 -5.17
CA LYS A 285 30.86 -9.88 -5.49
C LYS A 285 31.06 -8.92 -6.66
N GLU A 286 30.28 -9.14 -7.71
CA GLU A 286 30.19 -8.26 -8.87
C GLU A 286 28.85 -7.55 -8.86
N LEU A 287 28.86 -6.24 -9.11
CA LEU A 287 27.68 -5.40 -9.18
C LEU A 287 27.84 -4.36 -10.29
N ASN A 288 27.24 -4.60 -11.45
CA ASN A 288 27.23 -3.67 -12.57
C ASN A 288 25.99 -2.79 -12.50
N ILE A 289 26.17 -1.47 -12.61
CA ILE A 289 25.10 -0.48 -12.46
C ILE A 289 24.88 0.22 -13.79
N GLU A 290 23.63 0.27 -14.23
CA GLU A 290 23.19 1.19 -15.28
C GLU A 290 22.46 2.38 -14.62
N LEU A 291 22.88 3.60 -14.96
CA LEU A 291 22.33 4.83 -14.41
C LEU A 291 21.28 5.40 -15.35
N THR A 292 20.14 5.81 -14.82
CA THR A 292 19.12 6.54 -15.59
C THR A 292 19.38 8.04 -15.51
N GLN A 293 19.28 8.74 -16.66
CA GLN A 293 19.49 10.18 -16.71
C GLN A 293 18.45 10.89 -15.84
N LYS A 294 18.92 11.84 -15.04
CA LYS A 294 18.04 12.70 -14.27
C LYS A 294 17.32 13.66 -15.20
N ILE A 295 16.07 13.37 -15.52
CA ILE A 295 15.21 14.28 -16.28
C ILE A 295 14.63 15.28 -15.28
N ASN A 296 15.22 16.47 -15.21
CA ASN A 296 14.56 17.60 -14.58
C ASN A 296 13.46 18.08 -15.53
N GLU A 297 12.27 17.49 -15.45
CA GLU A 297 11.09 18.19 -15.96
C GLU A 297 10.92 19.45 -15.11
N LEU A 298 11.26 20.59 -15.70
CA LEU A 298 10.81 21.86 -15.17
C LEU A 298 9.29 21.84 -15.27
N ASP A 299 8.61 21.74 -14.13
CA ASP A 299 7.21 22.15 -14.04
C ASP A 299 7.10 23.47 -14.82
N GLN A 300 6.28 23.45 -15.86
CA GLN A 300 6.10 24.59 -16.73
C GLN A 300 5.75 25.78 -15.83
N VAL A 301 6.67 26.73 -15.73
CA VAL A 301 6.46 27.95 -14.95
C VAL A 301 5.39 28.74 -15.68
N VAL A 302 4.12 28.52 -15.34
CA VAL A 302 3.12 29.54 -15.52
C VAL A 302 3.50 30.64 -14.54
N ILE A 303 4.11 31.69 -15.07
CA ILE A 303 4.31 32.95 -14.34
C ILE A 303 2.91 33.54 -14.13
N GLU A 304 2.17 33.06 -13.14
CA GLU A 304 1.13 33.86 -12.52
C GLU A 304 1.82 34.79 -11.53
N ALA A 305 2.03 36.03 -11.97
CA ALA A 305 2.45 37.11 -11.12
C ALA A 305 1.57 37.13 -9.86
N SER A 306 2.18 36.83 -8.70
CA SER A 306 1.57 36.93 -7.39
C SER A 306 0.96 38.32 -7.19
N ARG A 307 -0.36 38.43 -7.38
CA ARG A 307 -1.16 39.44 -6.70
C ARG A 307 -1.96 38.67 -5.65
N LYS A 308 -1.59 38.84 -4.39
CA LYS A 308 -2.37 38.39 -3.22
C LYS A 308 -3.81 38.87 -3.36
N SER A 309 -4.70 38.03 -3.87
CA SER A 309 -6.12 38.33 -3.94
C SER A 309 -6.79 37.71 -2.71
N GLY A 310 -7.30 38.55 -1.80
CA GLY A 310 -7.88 38.13 -0.52
C GLY A 310 -9.06 37.16 -0.67
N LYS A 311 -9.55 36.59 0.45
CA LYS A 311 -10.66 35.61 0.52
C LYS A 311 -11.86 35.92 -0.40
N VAL A 312 -12.17 37.20 -0.63
CA VAL A 312 -13.24 37.66 -1.53
C VAL A 312 -13.00 37.33 -3.00
N ALA A 313 -11.74 37.34 -3.46
CA ALA A 313 -11.38 37.03 -4.85
C ALA A 313 -11.40 35.52 -5.15
N ARG A 314 -11.11 34.67 -4.16
CA ARG A 314 -11.24 33.21 -4.28
C ARG A 314 -12.71 32.80 -4.42
N GLN A 315 -13.59 33.30 -3.56
CA GLN A 315 -15.03 33.06 -3.68
C GLN A 315 -15.60 33.57 -5.01
N LYS A 316 -15.07 34.68 -5.54
CA LYS A 316 -15.45 35.17 -6.87
C LYS A 316 -14.97 34.25 -7.99
N LYS A 317 -13.77 33.66 -7.87
CA LYS A 317 -13.23 32.68 -8.83
C LYS A 317 -14.07 31.40 -8.88
N ASP A 318 -14.43 30.84 -7.71
CA ASP A 318 -15.20 29.59 -7.61
C ASP A 318 -16.65 29.77 -8.09
N ALA A 319 -17.25 30.93 -7.78
CA ALA A 319 -18.57 31.30 -8.30
C ALA A 319 -18.59 31.42 -9.84
N ASP A 320 -17.47 31.86 -10.42
CA ASP A 320 -17.27 32.13 -11.84
C ASP A 320 -16.82 30.89 -12.66
N GLU A 321 -16.52 29.77 -11.99
CA GLU A 321 -16.04 28.54 -12.63
C GLU A 321 -17.16 27.77 -13.34
N ALA A 322 -16.85 27.24 -14.52
CA ALA A 322 -17.79 26.42 -15.28
C ALA A 322 -18.11 25.12 -14.53
N TYR A 323 -19.37 24.70 -14.53
CA TYR A 323 -19.85 23.53 -13.81
C TYR A 323 -20.73 22.65 -14.70
N THR A 324 -20.81 21.37 -14.40
CA THR A 324 -21.60 20.39 -15.17
C THR A 324 -22.93 20.15 -14.49
N THR A 325 -24.00 19.98 -15.30
CA THR A 325 -25.32 19.58 -14.81
C THR A 325 -25.85 18.42 -15.64
N SER A 326 -26.94 17.80 -15.18
CA SER A 326 -27.73 16.78 -15.89
C SER A 326 -28.17 17.18 -17.31
N ARG A 327 -28.07 18.47 -17.64
CA ARG A 327 -28.43 19.06 -18.93
C ARG A 327 -27.23 19.72 -19.64
N GLY A 328 -26.02 19.26 -19.33
CA GLY A 328 -24.76 19.65 -19.97
C GLY A 328 -23.99 20.79 -19.27
N LYS A 329 -22.76 21.05 -19.73
CA LYS A 329 -21.84 22.06 -19.13
C LYS A 329 -22.44 23.47 -19.13
N LYS A 330 -22.17 24.22 -18.06
CA LYS A 330 -22.65 25.57 -17.79
C LYS A 330 -21.49 26.48 -17.41
N ASP A 331 -21.37 27.59 -18.13
CA ASP A 331 -20.42 28.64 -17.81
C ASP A 331 -21.17 29.80 -17.13
N PRO A 332 -20.93 30.07 -15.83
CA PRO A 332 -21.58 31.15 -15.12
C PRO A 332 -21.40 32.52 -15.77
N LYS A 333 -20.26 32.77 -16.43
CA LYS A 333 -19.94 34.07 -17.06
C LYS A 333 -20.70 34.29 -18.36
N LYS A 334 -21.16 33.22 -19.00
CA LYS A 334 -21.98 33.26 -20.23
C LYS A 334 -23.49 33.18 -19.93
N SER A 335 -23.87 33.10 -18.66
CA SER A 335 -25.27 33.05 -18.23
C SER A 335 -25.86 34.46 -18.13
N GLY A 336 -26.96 34.73 -18.83
CA GLY A 336 -27.74 35.96 -18.67
C GLY A 336 -28.56 36.06 -17.38
N PHE A 337 -28.35 35.13 -16.42
CA PHE A 337 -29.15 35.00 -15.19
C PHE A 337 -28.27 35.00 -13.94
N SER A 338 -28.84 35.47 -12.82
CA SER A 338 -28.19 35.46 -11.51
C SER A 338 -27.87 34.04 -11.07
N ASN A 339 -26.57 33.75 -10.93
CA ASN A 339 -26.05 32.52 -10.37
C ASN A 339 -25.59 32.77 -8.94
N THR A 340 -26.18 32.08 -7.97
CA THR A 340 -25.70 32.13 -6.59
C THR A 340 -24.83 30.91 -6.33
N PHE A 341 -23.64 31.13 -5.76
CA PHE A 341 -22.73 30.08 -5.33
C PHE A 341 -22.58 30.13 -3.82
N VAL A 342 -22.63 28.96 -3.19
CA VAL A 342 -22.38 28.76 -1.77
C VAL A 342 -21.33 27.66 -1.66
N ASP A 343 -20.21 27.99 -1.02
CA ASP A 343 -19.16 27.02 -0.69
C ASP A 343 -19.74 26.01 0.31
N GLY A 344 -19.56 24.71 0.05
CA GLY A 344 -20.01 23.63 0.92
C GLY A 344 -19.45 23.77 2.34
N LYS A 345 -18.22 24.27 2.48
CA LYS A 345 -17.59 24.55 3.80
C LYS A 345 -18.31 25.62 4.62
N SER A 346 -19.15 26.42 3.97
CA SER A 346 -19.97 27.41 4.66
C SER A 346 -21.28 26.80 5.18
N VAL A 347 -21.71 25.64 4.69
CA VAL A 347 -22.92 24.94 5.14
C VAL A 347 -22.61 24.27 6.47
N SER A 348 -23.42 24.57 7.50
CA SER A 348 -23.17 24.08 8.85
C SER A 348 -23.95 22.80 9.11
N ASN A 349 -23.30 21.78 9.65
CA ASN A 349 -23.93 20.52 10.04
C ASN A 349 -24.84 20.63 11.27
N VAL A 350 -24.98 21.83 11.85
CA VAL A 350 -25.90 22.10 12.97
C VAL A 350 -27.37 22.05 12.53
N TYR A 351 -27.64 22.22 11.23
CA TYR A 351 -28.99 22.18 10.68
C TYR A 351 -29.44 20.76 10.37
N ALA A 352 -30.71 20.46 10.60
CA ALA A 352 -31.23 19.09 10.49
C ALA A 352 -31.37 18.60 9.03
N ASN A 353 -31.39 19.52 8.07
CA ASN A 353 -31.48 19.21 6.64
C ASN A 353 -30.96 20.37 5.79
N ILE A 354 -30.74 20.09 4.51
CA ILE A 354 -30.21 21.07 3.56
C ILE A 354 -31.16 22.25 3.37
N GLN A 355 -32.47 22.02 3.49
CA GLN A 355 -33.43 23.09 3.32
C GLN A 355 -33.30 24.16 4.41
N GLU A 356 -33.00 23.76 5.63
CA GLU A 356 -32.76 24.70 6.73
C GLU A 356 -31.39 25.37 6.64
N ALA A 357 -30.37 24.61 6.24
CA ALA A 357 -28.99 25.09 6.15
C ALA A 357 -28.77 26.22 5.13
N LEU A 358 -29.64 26.29 4.11
CA LEU A 358 -29.60 27.29 3.06
C LEU A 358 -30.27 28.63 3.43
N VAL A 359 -31.01 28.68 4.55
CA VAL A 359 -31.67 29.90 5.03
C VAL A 359 -30.62 30.96 5.36
N GLY A 360 -30.71 32.11 4.70
CA GLY A 360 -29.77 33.23 4.85
C GLY A 360 -28.47 33.08 4.06
N LYS A 361 -28.21 31.95 3.40
CA LYS A 361 -27.04 31.74 2.52
C LYS A 361 -27.33 32.03 1.06
N ILE A 362 -28.56 31.80 0.63
CA ILE A 362 -29.02 32.11 -0.73
C ILE A 362 -30.03 33.27 -0.64
N SER A 363 -29.75 34.34 -1.39
CA SER A 363 -30.62 35.52 -1.41
C SER A 363 -32.01 35.18 -1.99
N GLY A 364 -33.05 35.38 -1.18
CA GLY A 364 -34.45 35.09 -1.54
C GLY A 364 -34.90 33.67 -1.21
N TYR A 365 -34.00 32.83 -0.67
CA TYR A 365 -34.32 31.48 -0.24
C TYR A 365 -35.14 31.47 1.06
N ARG A 366 -36.23 30.70 1.08
CA ARG A 366 -37.06 30.46 2.25
C ARG A 366 -37.41 28.97 2.35
N TYR A 367 -37.42 28.48 3.57
CA TYR A 367 -37.85 27.12 3.91
C TYR A 367 -39.13 27.20 4.75
N ASP A 368 -40.20 26.60 4.24
CA ASP A 368 -41.44 26.44 4.98
C ASP A 368 -41.39 25.14 5.78
N ARG A 369 -41.21 25.26 7.09
CA ARG A 369 -41.13 24.14 8.03
C ARG A 369 -42.45 23.36 8.16
N THR A 370 -43.58 23.94 7.75
CA THR A 370 -44.90 23.28 7.86
C THR A 370 -45.17 22.36 6.68
N THR A 371 -44.80 22.78 5.47
CA THR A 371 -44.98 22.00 4.24
C THR A 371 -43.73 21.23 3.82
N GLY A 372 -42.57 21.57 4.37
CA GLY A 372 -41.27 21.01 3.99
C GLY A 372 -40.73 21.58 2.66
N ALA A 373 -41.45 22.51 2.02
CA ALA A 373 -41.11 23.08 0.73
C ALA A 373 -40.13 24.26 0.86
N SER A 374 -39.38 24.51 -0.23
CA SER A 374 -38.35 25.55 -0.29
C SER A 374 -38.57 26.44 -1.50
N TYR A 375 -38.30 27.74 -1.37
CA TYR A 375 -38.62 28.75 -2.38
C TYR A 375 -37.47 29.72 -2.58
N LEU A 376 -37.14 30.07 -3.83
CA LEU A 376 -36.06 31.03 -4.14
C LEU A 376 -36.53 32.48 -4.38
N ARG A 377 -37.85 32.74 -4.32
CA ARG A 377 -38.46 34.07 -4.55
C ARG A 377 -39.51 34.50 -3.50
N GLY A 378 -39.62 33.79 -2.38
CA GLY A 378 -40.64 34.05 -1.35
C GLY A 378 -41.99 33.37 -1.63
N LEU A 379 -42.88 33.35 -0.63
CA LEU A 379 -44.23 32.77 -0.72
C LEU A 379 -45.16 33.67 -1.55
N GLY A 380 -46.00 33.08 -2.41
CA GLY A 380 -47.09 33.78 -3.11
C GLY A 380 -46.85 34.20 -4.55
N MET A 381 -46.06 33.46 -5.34
CA MET A 381 -45.89 33.73 -6.78
C MET A 381 -47.19 33.57 -7.60
N SER A 382 -48.16 32.83 -7.07
CA SER A 382 -49.53 32.74 -7.58
C SER A 382 -50.50 32.58 -6.41
N VAL A 383 -51.72 33.10 -6.57
CA VAL A 383 -52.82 32.93 -5.61
C VAL A 383 -53.43 31.52 -5.69
N THR A 384 -53.18 30.81 -6.80
CA THR A 384 -53.84 29.53 -7.12
C THR A 384 -52.87 28.35 -7.24
N GLN A 385 -51.56 28.58 -7.33
CA GLN A 385 -50.59 27.50 -7.55
C GLN A 385 -49.25 27.78 -6.88
N ASP A 386 -48.71 26.76 -6.23
CA ASP A 386 -47.43 26.82 -5.53
C ASP A 386 -46.27 26.31 -6.40
N TYR A 387 -45.09 26.91 -6.26
CA TYR A 387 -43.92 26.61 -7.09
C TYR A 387 -42.66 26.45 -6.23
N PRO A 388 -42.47 25.28 -5.60
CA PRO A 388 -41.25 25.00 -4.85
C PRO A 388 -40.03 24.88 -5.78
N VAL A 389 -38.85 25.01 -5.18
CA VAL A 389 -37.56 24.81 -5.84
C VAL A 389 -37.32 23.33 -6.12
N ALA A 390 -36.81 23.03 -7.31
CA ALA A 390 -36.32 21.70 -7.66
C ALA A 390 -34.86 21.53 -7.25
N TRP A 391 -34.38 20.28 -7.24
CA TRP A 391 -33.05 19.92 -6.77
C TRP A 391 -32.33 19.07 -7.80
N GLU A 392 -31.02 19.24 -7.88
CA GLU A 392 -30.13 18.35 -8.63
C GLU A 392 -28.95 17.99 -7.74
N ILE A 393 -28.64 16.71 -7.60
CA ILE A 393 -27.53 16.20 -6.80
C ILE A 393 -26.67 15.35 -7.72
N ASP A 394 -25.43 15.76 -7.94
CA ASP A 394 -24.44 15.01 -8.73
C ASP A 394 -24.96 14.56 -10.10
N GLY A 395 -25.78 15.40 -10.73
CA GLY A 395 -26.39 15.11 -12.01
C GLY A 395 -27.72 14.39 -11.99
N THR A 396 -28.28 14.08 -10.82
CA THR A 396 -29.60 13.48 -10.65
C THR A 396 -30.62 14.56 -10.29
N PHE A 397 -31.58 14.81 -11.18
CA PHE A 397 -32.65 15.81 -10.96
C PHE A 397 -33.83 15.21 -10.18
N THR A 398 -34.30 15.93 -9.16
CA THR A 398 -35.46 15.58 -8.33
C THR A 398 -36.30 16.83 -8.00
N PRO A 399 -37.64 16.74 -7.99
CA PRO A 399 -38.52 17.84 -7.57
C PRO A 399 -38.50 18.07 -6.04
N ASN A 400 -38.09 17.07 -5.25
CA ASN A 400 -38.07 17.13 -3.80
C ASN A 400 -36.65 17.29 -3.28
N ALA A 401 -36.52 17.91 -2.10
CA ALA A 401 -35.22 18.10 -1.46
C ALA A 401 -34.57 16.76 -1.08
N PRO A 402 -33.25 16.60 -1.33
CA PRO A 402 -32.55 15.37 -1.03
C PRO A 402 -32.37 15.17 0.46
N GLN A 403 -32.31 13.91 0.87
CA GLN A 403 -31.72 13.51 2.14
C GLN A 403 -30.23 13.33 1.90
N ILE A 404 -29.44 14.29 2.36
CA ILE A 404 -27.98 14.31 2.16
C ILE A 404 -27.32 14.83 3.43
N ASP A 405 -26.16 14.26 3.78
CA ASP A 405 -25.34 14.82 4.84
C ASP A 405 -24.74 16.17 4.39
N LEU A 406 -24.84 17.16 5.26
CA LEU A 406 -24.35 18.50 4.98
C LEU A 406 -22.81 18.54 4.92
N SER A 407 -22.10 17.60 5.55
CA SER A 407 -20.64 17.45 5.40
C SER A 407 -20.23 17.07 3.99
N ASP A 408 -21.10 16.36 3.30
CA ASP A 408 -20.79 15.76 2.01
C ASP A 408 -20.99 16.75 0.88
N ILE A 409 -21.44 17.96 1.18
CA ILE A 409 -21.65 19.01 0.20
C ILE A 409 -20.33 19.70 -0.12
N LYS A 410 -19.86 19.55 -1.35
CA LYS A 410 -18.70 20.27 -1.88
C LYS A 410 -19.10 21.68 -2.31
N SER A 411 -20.18 21.83 -3.06
CA SER A 411 -20.66 23.14 -3.49
C SER A 411 -22.17 23.17 -3.74
N ILE A 412 -22.76 24.36 -3.61
CA ILE A 412 -24.18 24.58 -3.93
C ILE A 412 -24.31 25.76 -4.89
N ARG A 413 -25.08 25.55 -5.96
CA ARG A 413 -25.45 26.60 -6.91
C ARG A 413 -26.96 26.75 -6.98
N ALA A 414 -27.46 27.98 -7.00
CA ALA A 414 -28.88 28.24 -7.15
C ALA A 414 -29.18 29.03 -8.43
N LEU A 415 -30.10 28.50 -9.23
CA LEU A 415 -30.63 29.08 -10.45
C LEU A 415 -32.05 29.59 -10.21
N LYS A 416 -32.27 30.90 -10.34
CA LYS A 416 -33.58 31.50 -10.14
C LYS A 416 -34.48 31.31 -11.37
N SER A 417 -35.69 30.76 -11.15
CA SER A 417 -36.87 30.70 -12.04
C SER A 417 -36.59 30.62 -13.56
N ILE A 418 -36.35 31.75 -14.25
CA ILE A 418 -36.12 31.77 -15.71
C ILE A 418 -34.83 31.00 -16.11
N GLY A 419 -33.77 31.07 -15.30
CA GLY A 419 -32.52 30.35 -15.58
C GLY A 419 -32.65 28.82 -15.44
N ALA A 420 -33.57 28.35 -14.59
CA ALA A 420 -33.86 26.94 -14.37
C ALA A 420 -34.88 26.41 -15.40
N THR A 421 -35.99 27.12 -15.60
CA THR A 421 -37.06 26.73 -16.54
C THR A 421 -36.59 26.58 -17.99
N ASN A 422 -35.64 27.40 -18.44
CA ASN A 422 -35.06 27.32 -19.78
C ASN A 422 -34.40 25.96 -20.11
N LYS A 423 -33.96 25.19 -19.11
CA LYS A 423 -33.35 23.86 -19.31
C LYS A 423 -34.10 22.70 -18.65
N TYR A 424 -34.86 22.97 -17.59
CA TYR A 424 -35.51 21.95 -16.76
C TYR A 424 -37.05 21.99 -16.86
N GLY A 425 -37.61 22.89 -17.66
CA GLY A 425 -39.05 22.98 -17.90
C GLY A 425 -39.85 23.52 -16.71
N THR A 426 -41.17 23.37 -16.76
CA THR A 426 -42.11 23.90 -15.76
C THR A 426 -41.91 23.31 -14.37
N VAL A 427 -41.30 22.13 -14.25
CA VAL A 427 -40.99 21.47 -12.97
C VAL A 427 -39.98 22.26 -12.13
N ALA A 428 -39.16 23.12 -12.76
CA ALA A 428 -38.23 24.02 -12.07
C ALA A 428 -38.69 25.49 -12.10
N ALA A 429 -40.01 25.76 -12.24
CA ALA A 429 -40.58 27.11 -12.25
C ALA A 429 -40.23 27.94 -11.00
N GLY A 430 -40.14 27.29 -9.84
CA GLY A 430 -39.69 27.87 -8.57
C GLY A 430 -38.18 28.11 -8.48
N GLY A 431 -37.40 27.61 -9.44
CA GLY A 431 -35.93 27.62 -9.47
C GLY A 431 -35.33 26.23 -9.27
N LEU A 432 -34.00 26.15 -9.33
CA LEU A 432 -33.23 24.90 -9.17
C LEU A 432 -32.06 25.14 -8.21
N ILE A 433 -31.88 24.24 -7.24
CA ILE A 433 -30.67 24.14 -6.42
C ILE A 433 -29.87 22.93 -6.89
N ILE A 434 -28.61 23.16 -7.22
CA ILE A 434 -27.66 22.17 -7.69
C ILE A 434 -26.65 21.95 -6.58
N ILE A 435 -26.54 20.71 -6.12
CA ILE A 435 -25.61 20.27 -5.10
C ILE A 435 -24.58 19.38 -5.79
N GLU A 436 -23.33 19.73 -5.60
CA GLU A 436 -22.20 18.88 -5.91
C GLU A 436 -21.68 18.34 -4.59
N THR A 437 -21.55 17.02 -4.47
CA THR A 437 -21.05 16.38 -3.27
C THR A 437 -19.55 16.15 -3.36
N VAL A 438 -18.91 15.84 -2.24
CA VAL A 438 -17.48 15.52 -2.19
C VAL A 438 -17.22 14.19 -2.92
N TYR A 439 -18.18 13.27 -2.89
CA TYR A 439 -18.10 11.93 -3.47
C TYR A 439 -18.77 11.80 -4.83
N GLY A 440 -19.59 12.77 -5.21
CA GLY A 440 -20.39 12.76 -6.41
C GLY A 440 -20.12 14.01 -7.24
N GLY A 441 -19.76 13.76 -8.48
CA GLY A 441 -19.69 14.74 -9.53
C GLY A 441 -19.84 13.98 -10.84
N PHE A 442 -20.18 14.66 -11.93
CA PHE A 442 -20.05 14.08 -13.26
C PHE A 442 -18.64 13.54 -13.50
N ASP A 443 -17.65 14.14 -12.82
CA ASP A 443 -16.26 13.69 -12.77
C ASP A 443 -16.02 12.41 -11.97
N VAL A 444 -16.93 11.90 -11.13
CA VAL A 444 -16.71 10.63 -10.40
C VAL A 444 -17.33 9.45 -11.13
N LYS A 445 -18.43 9.66 -11.87
CA LYS A 445 -18.91 8.67 -12.83
C LYS A 445 -18.04 8.64 -14.09
N ALA A 446 -17.65 9.82 -14.59
CA ALA A 446 -16.56 9.91 -15.55
C ALA A 446 -15.30 9.32 -14.95
N LYS A 447 -14.73 9.74 -13.80
CA LYS A 447 -13.55 9.05 -13.20
C LYS A 447 -13.75 7.60 -12.80
N LYS A 448 -14.94 7.02 -12.71
CA LYS A 448 -15.08 5.57 -12.54
C LYS A 448 -15.05 4.87 -13.90
N ASP A 449 -15.71 5.47 -14.89
CA ASP A 449 -15.63 5.05 -16.28
C ASP A 449 -14.28 5.43 -16.92
N THR A 450 -13.54 6.40 -16.36
CA THR A 450 -12.24 6.96 -16.71
C THR A 450 -11.16 6.38 -15.84
N PHE A 451 -11.40 5.90 -14.62
CA PHE A 451 -10.48 4.98 -13.94
C PHE A 451 -10.51 3.62 -14.64
N LEU A 452 -11.70 3.19 -15.10
CA LEU A 452 -11.83 2.05 -16.00
C LEU A 452 -11.38 2.35 -17.44
N GLU A 453 -11.42 3.60 -17.94
CA GLU A 453 -10.91 4.01 -19.28
C GLU A 453 -9.45 4.49 -19.31
N GLU A 454 -8.84 4.87 -18.19
CA GLU A 454 -7.44 5.31 -18.03
C GLU A 454 -6.54 4.10 -17.71
N TYR A 455 -7.13 3.02 -17.15
CA TYR A 455 -6.57 1.66 -17.25
C TYR A 455 -7.01 0.90 -18.51
N ALA A 456 -7.94 1.43 -19.32
CA ALA A 456 -8.36 0.79 -20.58
C ALA A 456 -7.97 1.51 -21.87
N ASN A 457 -7.34 2.68 -21.81
CA ASN A 457 -6.72 3.35 -22.93
C ASN A 457 -5.31 3.73 -22.47
N SER A 458 -4.22 3.03 -22.83
CA SER A 458 -3.80 2.85 -24.22
C SER A 458 -2.79 1.72 -24.46
N ASN A 459 -2.69 0.69 -23.60
CA ASN A 459 -1.79 -0.45 -23.87
C ASN A 459 -2.57 -1.60 -24.51
N PHE A 460 -2.95 -1.37 -25.77
CA PHE A 460 -3.34 -2.48 -26.63
C PHE A 460 -2.09 -3.29 -26.93
N TYR A 461 -2.14 -4.58 -26.60
CA TYR A 461 -1.09 -5.51 -26.93
C TYR A 461 -0.94 -5.62 -28.45
N ASN A 462 0.28 -5.42 -28.94
CA ASN A 462 0.60 -5.29 -30.37
C ASN A 462 0.90 -6.62 -31.06
N ASP A 463 0.64 -7.76 -30.40
CA ASP A 463 1.06 -9.08 -30.88
C ASP A 463 2.57 -9.18 -31.14
N ASP A 464 3.34 -8.45 -30.33
CA ASP A 464 4.79 -8.25 -30.47
C ASP A 464 5.63 -9.26 -29.68
N ALA A 465 5.02 -10.07 -28.81
CA ALA A 465 5.74 -11.13 -28.12
C ALA A 465 6.11 -12.25 -29.08
N MET A 466 7.39 -12.60 -29.10
CA MET A 466 7.87 -13.80 -29.78
C MET A 466 7.31 -15.02 -29.05
N THR A 467 6.64 -15.92 -29.76
CA THR A 467 6.39 -17.25 -29.23
C THR A 467 7.76 -17.89 -29.08
N MET A 468 8.21 -18.08 -27.83
CA MET A 468 9.35 -18.95 -27.59
C MET A 468 8.95 -20.28 -28.21
N SER A 469 9.56 -20.65 -29.35
CA SER A 469 9.21 -21.90 -29.98
C SER A 469 9.47 -22.98 -28.91
N LEU A 470 8.40 -23.62 -28.45
CA LEU A 470 8.39 -24.76 -27.53
C LEU A 470 9.30 -25.91 -28.00
N GLU A 471 9.92 -25.79 -29.18
CA GLU A 471 10.80 -26.81 -29.74
C GLU A 471 12.30 -26.58 -29.58
N LYS A 472 12.82 -25.39 -29.20
CA LYS A 472 14.29 -25.17 -29.31
C LYS A 472 14.95 -23.91 -28.72
N ALA A 473 14.42 -23.33 -27.64
CA ALA A 473 15.09 -22.19 -27.01
C ALA A 473 16.39 -22.64 -26.29
N GLU A 474 17.50 -22.52 -27.02
CA GLU A 474 18.87 -22.34 -26.51
C GLU A 474 19.56 -23.57 -25.92
N GLN A 475 19.61 -24.66 -26.69
CA GLN A 475 20.66 -25.64 -26.46
C GLN A 475 22.01 -24.98 -26.72
N ASN A 476 22.81 -24.87 -25.66
CA ASN A 476 24.19 -24.48 -25.83
C ASN A 476 24.92 -25.50 -26.73
N LYS A 477 26.05 -25.08 -27.29
CA LYS A 477 26.89 -25.94 -28.17
C LYS A 477 27.25 -27.30 -27.56
N TYR A 478 27.20 -27.44 -26.24
CA TYR A 478 27.53 -28.68 -25.54
C TYR A 478 26.35 -29.65 -25.52
N GLY A 479 25.12 -29.19 -25.25
CA GLY A 479 23.90 -29.98 -25.40
C GLY A 479 23.80 -30.57 -26.80
N LEU A 480 23.94 -29.72 -27.83
CA LEU A 480 23.96 -30.14 -29.24
C LEU A 480 25.04 -31.20 -29.53
N ALA A 481 26.21 -31.10 -28.90
CA ALA A 481 27.28 -32.08 -29.07
C ALA A 481 26.92 -33.46 -28.48
N LEU A 482 26.13 -33.49 -27.39
CA LEU A 482 25.64 -34.74 -26.81
C LEU A 482 24.54 -35.39 -27.64
N GLU A 483 23.72 -34.59 -28.34
CA GLU A 483 22.66 -35.09 -29.21
C GLU A 483 23.18 -35.77 -30.48
N ALA A 484 24.40 -35.42 -30.89
CA ALA A 484 25.08 -36.11 -31.99
C ALA A 484 25.34 -37.61 -31.70
N TYR A 485 25.38 -38.00 -30.42
CA TYR A 485 25.49 -39.39 -30.03
C TYR A 485 24.11 -40.04 -30.06
N LYS A 486 23.94 -41.12 -30.83
CA LYS A 486 22.70 -41.92 -30.80
C LYS A 486 22.50 -42.71 -29.51
N ASN A 487 23.60 -43.02 -28.82
CA ASN A 487 23.58 -43.79 -27.57
C ASN A 487 23.80 -42.85 -26.37
N LYS A 488 22.80 -42.79 -25.50
CA LYS A 488 22.81 -41.98 -24.28
C LYS A 488 23.96 -42.27 -23.33
N TYR A 489 24.40 -43.53 -23.20
CA TYR A 489 25.53 -43.90 -22.34
C TYR A 489 26.86 -43.39 -22.91
N SER A 490 27.05 -43.47 -24.24
CA SER A 490 28.22 -42.88 -24.88
C SER A 490 28.24 -41.35 -24.78
N ALA A 491 27.08 -40.70 -24.87
CA ALA A 491 26.95 -39.26 -24.62
C ALA A 491 27.32 -38.90 -23.17
N TYR A 492 26.89 -39.73 -22.21
CA TYR A 492 27.19 -39.55 -20.80
C TYR A 492 28.67 -39.79 -20.46
N GLU A 493 29.29 -40.82 -21.03
CA GLU A 493 30.74 -41.05 -20.93
C GLU A 493 31.53 -39.87 -21.51
N PHE A 494 31.13 -39.35 -22.67
CA PHE A 494 31.74 -38.16 -23.25
C PHE A 494 31.62 -36.94 -22.32
N TYR A 495 30.45 -36.71 -21.73
CA TYR A 495 30.27 -35.67 -20.73
C TYR A 495 31.24 -35.85 -19.54
N LEU A 496 31.27 -37.03 -18.93
CA LEU A 496 32.09 -37.33 -17.78
C LEU A 496 33.59 -37.15 -18.06
N GLU A 497 34.08 -37.64 -19.20
CA GLU A 497 35.51 -37.62 -19.52
C GLU A 497 36.00 -36.31 -20.12
N LYS A 498 35.17 -35.63 -20.92
CA LYS A 498 35.63 -34.52 -21.77
C LYS A 498 35.12 -33.16 -21.33
N LEU A 499 33.95 -33.10 -20.69
CA LEU A 499 33.26 -31.84 -20.40
C LEU A 499 33.16 -31.52 -18.91
N LYS A 500 32.82 -32.48 -18.05
CA LYS A 500 32.46 -32.27 -16.64
C LYS A 500 33.45 -31.39 -15.87
N ASP A 501 34.74 -31.67 -16.01
CA ASP A 501 35.78 -30.92 -15.27
C ASP A 501 36.30 -29.70 -16.03
N LYS A 502 36.03 -29.60 -17.35
CA LYS A 502 36.45 -28.46 -18.18
C LYS A 502 35.46 -27.31 -18.18
N LEU A 503 34.17 -27.61 -18.01
CA LEU A 503 33.12 -26.61 -17.96
C LEU A 503 33.11 -25.91 -16.60
N THR A 504 33.21 -24.58 -16.64
CA THR A 504 33.20 -23.71 -15.47
C THR A 504 31.85 -23.05 -15.24
N ASN A 505 31.08 -22.80 -16.31
CA ASN A 505 29.75 -22.22 -16.23
C ASN A 505 28.70 -23.29 -15.87
N TYR A 506 28.01 -23.13 -14.74
CA TYR A 506 27.00 -24.07 -14.28
C TYR A 506 25.81 -24.18 -15.25
N ALA A 507 25.47 -23.11 -15.97
CA ALA A 507 24.41 -23.14 -16.98
C ALA A 507 24.71 -24.12 -18.12
N ASP A 508 26.00 -24.37 -18.39
CA ASP A 508 26.36 -25.35 -19.41
C ASP A 508 26.02 -26.77 -18.98
N HIS A 509 26.22 -27.07 -17.69
CA HIS A 509 25.85 -28.34 -17.09
C HIS A 509 24.32 -28.52 -17.00
N LEU A 510 23.58 -27.45 -16.71
CA LEU A 510 22.11 -27.47 -16.73
C LEU A 510 21.57 -27.80 -18.13
N SER A 511 22.14 -27.17 -19.16
CA SER A 511 21.79 -27.46 -20.56
C SER A 511 22.08 -28.92 -20.95
N ILE A 512 23.21 -29.45 -20.47
CA ILE A 512 23.58 -30.87 -20.66
C ILE A 512 22.58 -31.80 -19.95
N ALA A 513 22.18 -31.49 -18.72
CA ALA A 513 21.16 -32.26 -18.01
C ALA A 513 19.83 -32.29 -18.78
N MET A 514 19.40 -31.15 -19.31
CA MET A 514 18.16 -31.07 -20.10
C MET A 514 18.26 -31.80 -21.43
N SER A 515 19.41 -31.81 -22.10
CA SER A 515 19.59 -32.65 -23.30
C SER A 515 19.41 -34.15 -22.99
N PHE A 516 19.85 -34.65 -21.83
CA PHE A 516 19.55 -36.02 -21.43
C PHE A 516 18.05 -36.28 -21.21
N PHE A 517 17.35 -35.33 -20.61
CA PHE A 517 15.92 -35.46 -20.35
C PHE A 517 15.07 -35.34 -21.63
N GLU A 518 15.27 -34.27 -22.40
CA GLU A 518 14.40 -33.90 -23.54
C GLU A 518 14.74 -34.68 -24.81
N PHE A 519 16.02 -34.82 -25.14
CA PHE A 519 16.44 -35.49 -26.37
C PHE A 519 16.64 -37.00 -26.19
N HIS A 520 17.35 -37.41 -25.13
CA HIS A 520 17.60 -38.83 -24.86
C HIS A 520 16.46 -39.51 -24.10
N GLY A 521 15.49 -38.76 -23.57
CA GLY A 521 14.37 -39.31 -22.80
C GLY A 521 14.80 -39.96 -21.48
N ASP A 522 15.96 -39.60 -20.93
CA ASP A 522 16.57 -40.23 -19.76
C ASP A 522 16.64 -39.25 -18.57
N LYS A 523 15.58 -39.30 -17.75
CA LYS A 523 15.46 -38.52 -16.51
C LYS A 523 16.55 -38.87 -15.49
N ASP A 524 16.98 -40.12 -15.38
CA ASP A 524 17.96 -40.55 -14.37
C ASP A 524 19.35 -39.98 -14.68
N LEU A 525 19.76 -39.98 -15.95
CA LEU A 525 21.01 -39.33 -16.37
C LEU A 525 20.96 -37.82 -16.14
N ALA A 526 19.85 -37.15 -16.43
CA ALA A 526 19.66 -35.74 -16.12
C ALA A 526 19.83 -35.47 -14.61
N ILE A 527 19.16 -36.25 -13.76
CA ILE A 527 19.27 -36.16 -12.29
C ILE A 527 20.71 -36.39 -11.82
N ASN A 528 21.45 -37.34 -12.39
CA ASN A 528 22.84 -37.58 -12.04
C ASN A 528 23.75 -36.37 -12.35
N VAL A 529 23.53 -35.71 -13.49
CA VAL A 529 24.23 -34.46 -13.84
C VAL A 529 23.90 -33.36 -12.83
N LEU A 530 22.62 -33.17 -12.51
CA LEU A 530 22.16 -32.16 -11.55
C LEU A 530 22.68 -32.40 -10.13
N ASN A 531 22.68 -33.64 -9.64
CA ASN A 531 23.23 -33.99 -8.32
C ASN A 531 24.74 -33.69 -8.26
N GLY A 532 25.49 -34.06 -9.29
CA GLY A 532 26.91 -33.72 -9.38
C GLY A 532 27.16 -32.21 -9.40
N LEU A 533 26.28 -31.45 -10.06
CA LEU A 533 26.36 -30.00 -10.11
C LEU A 533 26.03 -29.36 -8.75
N ALA A 534 25.00 -29.84 -8.05
CA ALA A 534 24.63 -29.39 -6.71
C ALA A 534 25.76 -29.62 -5.70
N MET A 535 26.44 -30.77 -5.78
CA MET A 535 27.62 -31.06 -4.95
C MET A 535 28.78 -30.09 -5.23
N LYS A 536 29.04 -29.77 -6.52
CA LYS A 536 30.10 -28.83 -6.94
C LYS A 536 29.85 -27.39 -6.46
N HIS A 537 28.58 -26.97 -6.42
CA HIS A 537 28.17 -25.61 -6.04
C HIS A 537 27.47 -25.54 -4.69
N SER A 538 27.90 -26.39 -3.75
CA SER A 538 27.27 -26.61 -2.45
C SER A 538 27.20 -25.37 -1.53
N GLU A 539 27.98 -24.34 -1.83
CA GLU A 539 28.06 -23.09 -1.05
C GLU A 539 27.41 -21.89 -1.76
N ASN A 540 26.85 -22.07 -2.97
CA ASN A 540 26.22 -20.99 -3.71
C ASN A 540 24.69 -21.17 -3.76
N PRO A 541 23.91 -20.44 -2.94
CA PRO A 541 22.47 -20.61 -2.86
C PRO A 541 21.71 -20.21 -4.13
N GLU A 542 22.19 -19.25 -4.94
CA GLU A 542 21.52 -18.87 -6.19
C GLU A 542 21.67 -19.97 -7.27
N ILE A 543 22.84 -20.60 -7.35
CA ILE A 543 23.07 -21.74 -8.25
C ILE A 543 22.25 -22.94 -7.79
N LEU A 544 22.27 -23.24 -6.48
CA LEU A 544 21.46 -24.31 -5.91
C LEU A 544 19.96 -24.10 -6.17
N LYS A 545 19.47 -22.85 -6.12
CA LYS A 545 18.06 -22.53 -6.39
C LYS A 545 17.69 -22.84 -7.84
N ALA A 546 18.53 -22.47 -8.81
CA ALA A 546 18.33 -22.84 -10.22
C ALA A 546 18.34 -24.37 -10.41
N ILE A 547 19.23 -25.10 -9.75
CA ILE A 547 19.26 -26.57 -9.80
C ILE A 547 17.98 -27.17 -9.18
N ALA A 548 17.51 -26.62 -8.06
CA ALA A 548 16.28 -27.06 -7.41
C ALA A 548 15.04 -26.85 -8.28
N TYR A 549 14.99 -25.78 -9.07
CA TYR A 549 13.94 -25.56 -10.07
C TYR A 549 13.90 -26.71 -11.08
N TYR A 550 15.05 -27.17 -11.57
CA TYR A 550 15.11 -28.32 -12.47
C TYR A 550 14.74 -29.64 -11.79
N PHE A 551 15.09 -29.86 -10.52
CA PHE A 551 14.59 -31.03 -9.80
C PHE A 551 13.06 -31.02 -9.66
N GLN A 552 12.45 -29.86 -9.41
CA GLN A 552 11.00 -29.72 -9.37
C GLN A 552 10.37 -29.94 -10.75
N PHE A 553 10.94 -29.35 -11.81
CA PHE A 553 10.52 -29.55 -13.19
C PHE A 553 10.56 -31.03 -13.61
N LEU A 554 11.63 -31.74 -13.24
CA LEU A 554 11.76 -33.17 -13.48
C LEU A 554 10.88 -34.02 -12.56
N GLU A 555 10.15 -33.45 -11.60
CA GLU A 555 9.40 -34.17 -10.56
C GLU A 555 10.27 -35.10 -9.69
N ASP A 556 11.56 -34.79 -9.51
CA ASP A 556 12.43 -35.48 -8.54
C ASP A 556 12.36 -34.79 -7.17
N LYS A 557 11.25 -35.06 -6.49
CA LYS A 557 10.86 -34.42 -5.23
C LYS A 557 11.90 -34.63 -4.11
N LYS A 558 12.62 -35.76 -4.11
CA LYS A 558 13.60 -36.07 -3.07
C LYS A 558 14.85 -35.19 -3.19
N SER A 559 15.46 -35.14 -4.38
CA SER A 559 16.62 -34.26 -4.60
C SER A 559 16.24 -32.78 -4.46
N ALA A 560 15.03 -32.38 -4.84
CA ALA A 560 14.54 -31.03 -4.57
C ALA A 560 14.57 -30.69 -3.07
N ILE A 561 14.05 -31.57 -2.20
CA ILE A 561 14.12 -31.38 -0.74
C ILE A 561 15.57 -31.28 -0.26
N GLU A 562 16.46 -32.17 -0.71
CA GLU A 562 17.86 -32.18 -0.27
C GLU A 562 18.58 -30.86 -0.60
N VAL A 563 18.36 -30.32 -1.81
CA VAL A 563 18.91 -29.04 -2.23
C VAL A 563 18.27 -27.86 -1.49
N TYR A 564 16.94 -27.85 -1.32
CA TYR A 564 16.28 -26.77 -0.56
C TYR A 564 16.65 -26.77 0.93
N GLN A 565 16.91 -27.94 1.54
CA GLN A 565 17.48 -28.01 2.89
C GLN A 565 18.87 -27.38 2.96
N GLN A 566 19.68 -27.55 1.92
CA GLN A 566 20.99 -26.93 1.82
C GLN A 566 20.89 -25.41 1.66
N ILE A 567 20.00 -24.92 0.78
CA ILE A 567 19.72 -23.49 0.64
C ILE A 567 19.23 -22.90 1.97
N PHE A 568 18.33 -23.58 2.67
CA PHE A 568 17.84 -23.16 3.98
C PHE A 568 18.97 -23.05 5.03
N ARG A 569 19.97 -23.92 4.99
CA ARG A 569 21.14 -23.81 5.89
C ARG A 569 22.00 -22.59 5.56
N LEU A 570 22.23 -22.32 4.27
CA LEU A 570 23.00 -21.16 3.81
C LEU A 570 22.27 -19.84 4.07
N ARG A 571 20.95 -19.83 3.91
CA ARG A 571 20.11 -18.63 3.96
C ARG A 571 18.97 -18.75 4.98
N SER A 572 19.27 -19.22 6.19
CA SER A 572 18.28 -19.44 7.27
C SER A 572 17.50 -18.20 7.75
N LYS A 573 17.88 -17.02 7.28
CA LYS A 573 17.20 -15.74 7.52
C LYS A 573 16.33 -15.26 6.34
N TYR A 574 16.45 -15.89 5.17
CA TYR A 574 15.74 -15.47 3.96
C TYR A 574 14.35 -16.08 3.97
N SER A 575 13.32 -15.25 3.83
CA SER A 575 11.91 -15.67 3.82
C SER A 575 11.63 -16.72 2.75
N GLN A 576 12.21 -16.55 1.56
CA GLN A 576 12.08 -17.50 0.46
C GLN A 576 12.58 -18.90 0.81
N SER A 577 13.64 -19.02 1.61
CA SER A 577 14.20 -20.33 1.97
C SER A 577 13.24 -21.17 2.81
N PHE A 578 12.43 -20.53 3.66
CA PHE A 578 11.36 -21.20 4.41
C PHE A 578 10.28 -21.70 3.46
N ARG A 579 9.82 -20.81 2.57
CA ARG A 579 8.78 -21.15 1.60
C ARG A 579 9.20 -22.27 0.67
N ASP A 580 10.38 -22.17 0.07
CA ASP A 580 10.87 -23.12 -0.92
C ASP A 580 10.98 -24.54 -0.33
N LEU A 581 11.56 -24.65 0.87
CA LEU A 581 11.65 -25.94 1.57
C LEU A 581 10.27 -26.45 2.02
N ALA A 582 9.36 -25.56 2.44
CA ALA A 582 8.01 -25.95 2.83
C ALA A 582 7.24 -26.49 1.62
N ASN A 583 7.31 -25.80 0.47
CA ASN A 583 6.72 -26.26 -0.78
C ASN A 583 7.33 -27.58 -1.26
N ALA A 584 8.64 -27.78 -1.14
CA ALA A 584 9.26 -29.06 -1.43
C ALA A 584 8.74 -30.19 -0.51
N TYR A 585 8.45 -29.89 0.76
CA TYR A 585 7.76 -30.84 1.65
C TYR A 585 6.31 -31.09 1.24
N VAL A 586 5.56 -30.07 0.80
CA VAL A 586 4.21 -30.26 0.24
C VAL A 586 4.27 -31.19 -0.97
N ASP A 587 5.23 -30.97 -1.89
CA ASP A 587 5.41 -31.79 -3.08
C ASP A 587 5.66 -33.26 -2.74
N TYR A 588 6.36 -33.55 -1.64
CA TYR A 588 6.65 -34.90 -1.14
C TYR A 588 5.60 -35.44 -0.15
N ASP A 589 4.42 -34.80 -0.06
CA ASP A 589 3.32 -35.18 0.85
C ASP A 589 3.69 -35.14 2.35
N LEU A 590 4.71 -34.37 2.73
CA LEU A 590 5.15 -34.14 4.12
C LEU A 590 4.44 -32.92 4.72
N PHE A 591 3.11 -32.91 4.66
CA PHE A 591 2.27 -31.75 4.99
C PHE A 591 2.47 -31.21 6.42
N GLU A 592 2.65 -32.08 7.42
CA GLU A 592 2.95 -31.65 8.79
C GLU A 592 4.29 -30.88 8.88
N LYS A 593 5.31 -31.30 8.12
CA LYS A 593 6.61 -30.60 8.10
C LYS A 593 6.51 -29.26 7.38
N ALA A 594 5.80 -29.22 6.25
CA ALA A 594 5.53 -27.98 5.51
C ALA A 594 4.80 -26.97 6.41
N TRP A 595 3.70 -27.39 7.04
CA TRP A 595 2.92 -26.54 7.95
C TRP A 595 3.76 -25.96 9.09
N LYS A 596 4.57 -26.80 9.74
CA LYS A 596 5.48 -26.35 10.82
C LYS A 596 6.50 -25.32 10.33
N LEU A 597 6.99 -25.47 9.11
CA LEU A 597 7.98 -24.54 8.56
C LEU A 597 7.34 -23.19 8.21
N TYR A 598 6.16 -23.19 7.59
CA TYR A 598 5.39 -21.98 7.33
C TYR A 598 4.99 -21.26 8.63
N MET A 599 4.43 -21.98 9.60
CA MET A 599 4.10 -21.40 10.92
C MET A 599 5.34 -20.85 11.63
N GLY A 600 6.48 -21.53 11.50
CA GLY A 600 7.75 -21.06 12.05
C GLY A 600 8.18 -19.72 11.47
N PHE A 601 7.96 -19.51 10.16
CA PHE A 601 8.18 -18.22 9.51
C PHE A 601 7.21 -17.15 10.03
N MET A 602 5.90 -17.41 10.00
CA MET A 602 4.87 -16.44 10.40
C MET A 602 5.03 -15.96 11.86
N ILE A 603 5.42 -16.85 12.78
CA ILE A 603 5.64 -16.51 14.19
C ILE A 603 6.92 -15.68 14.37
N LYS A 604 7.98 -15.97 13.60
CA LYS A 604 9.30 -15.38 13.80
C LYS A 604 9.39 -13.96 13.24
N GLU A 605 8.84 -13.74 12.04
CA GLU A 605 9.03 -12.49 11.30
C GLU A 605 7.84 -11.52 11.46
N TYR A 606 6.78 -11.89 12.19
CA TYR A 606 5.51 -11.15 12.24
C TYR A 606 5.04 -10.74 10.82
N ALA A 607 5.29 -11.61 9.84
CA ALA A 607 5.11 -11.27 8.44
C ALA A 607 3.65 -10.90 8.15
N ASP A 608 3.47 -9.78 7.48
CA ASP A 608 2.16 -9.34 7.02
C ASP A 608 1.61 -10.36 6.01
N SER A 609 0.45 -10.93 6.30
CA SER A 609 -0.21 -11.92 5.44
C SER A 609 -0.81 -11.32 4.16
N SER A 610 -0.81 -9.99 4.01
CA SER A 610 -1.47 -9.30 2.91
C SER A 610 -0.54 -8.84 1.79
N GLU A 611 0.79 -8.89 1.99
CA GLU A 611 1.77 -8.37 1.02
C GLU A 611 3.00 -9.27 0.83
N GLY A 612 3.63 -9.16 -0.34
CA GLY A 612 4.93 -9.75 -0.66
C GLY A 612 5.02 -11.27 -0.43
N ILE A 613 6.10 -11.71 0.21
CA ILE A 613 6.32 -13.13 0.55
C ILE A 613 5.32 -13.65 1.58
N GLY A 614 4.77 -12.77 2.42
CA GLY A 614 3.79 -13.11 3.44
C GLY A 614 2.46 -13.53 2.83
N GLU A 615 1.95 -12.78 1.84
CA GLU A 615 0.79 -13.16 1.02
C GLU A 615 0.97 -14.55 0.41
N LEU A 616 2.12 -14.79 -0.21
CA LEU A 616 2.43 -16.04 -0.89
C LEU A 616 2.46 -17.24 0.07
N ILE A 617 3.13 -17.09 1.22
CA ILE A 617 3.18 -18.13 2.27
C ILE A 617 1.81 -18.37 2.87
N TYR A 618 1.06 -17.31 3.13
CA TYR A 618 -0.26 -17.41 3.72
C TYR A 618 -1.25 -18.12 2.79
N ASN A 619 -1.20 -17.80 1.49
CA ASN A 619 -1.96 -18.50 0.46
C ASN A 619 -1.60 -20.00 0.37
N ASP A 620 -0.30 -20.34 0.46
CA ASP A 620 0.15 -21.74 0.54
C ASP A 620 -0.39 -22.45 1.81
N MET A 621 -0.45 -21.73 2.95
CA MET A 621 -1.00 -22.25 4.21
C MET A 621 -2.52 -22.44 4.16
N GLU A 622 -3.27 -21.50 3.60
CA GLU A 622 -4.73 -21.65 3.42
C GLU A 622 -5.05 -22.86 2.54
N TRP A 623 -4.28 -23.10 1.48
CA TRP A 623 -4.44 -24.30 0.68
C TRP A 623 -4.25 -25.58 1.50
N LEU A 624 -3.21 -25.64 2.34
CA LEU A 624 -3.01 -26.76 3.27
C LEU A 624 -4.17 -26.90 4.28
N TYR A 625 -4.66 -25.78 4.79
CA TYR A 625 -5.77 -25.74 5.73
C TYR A 625 -7.06 -26.28 5.10
N PHE A 626 -7.42 -25.85 3.90
CA PHE A 626 -8.67 -26.29 3.24
C PHE A 626 -8.56 -27.70 2.63
N ASN A 627 -7.41 -28.06 2.04
CA ASN A 627 -7.29 -29.30 1.26
C ASN A 627 -6.62 -30.46 2.02
N ARG A 628 -5.87 -30.16 3.09
CA ARG A 628 -4.98 -31.14 3.76
C ARG A 628 -5.03 -31.06 5.30
N PHE A 629 -6.07 -30.44 5.88
CA PHE A 629 -6.23 -30.24 7.33
C PHE A 629 -5.85 -31.46 8.19
N ASN A 630 -6.45 -32.61 7.89
CA ASN A 630 -6.25 -33.84 8.67
C ASN A 630 -4.84 -34.43 8.54
N GLN A 631 -4.06 -34.06 7.52
CA GLN A 631 -2.70 -34.54 7.27
C GLN A 631 -1.63 -33.57 7.79
N THR A 632 -2.01 -32.32 8.04
CA THR A 632 -1.11 -31.28 8.58
C THR A 632 -0.91 -31.33 10.10
N ASN A 633 -1.81 -31.98 10.85
CA ASN A 633 -1.77 -32.06 12.32
C ASN A 633 -1.65 -30.67 12.97
N ILE A 634 -2.47 -29.71 12.52
CA ILE A 634 -2.47 -28.33 12.98
C ILE A 634 -2.86 -28.27 14.45
N LYS A 635 -1.98 -27.71 15.28
CA LYS A 635 -2.23 -27.52 16.72
C LYS A 635 -2.35 -26.06 17.10
N GLN A 636 -1.79 -25.18 16.27
CA GLN A 636 -1.76 -23.74 16.46
C GLN A 636 -3.10 -23.13 16.03
N LYS A 637 -3.44 -21.98 16.63
CA LYS A 637 -4.60 -21.20 16.19
C LYS A 637 -4.25 -20.48 14.89
N PHE A 638 -4.71 -21.02 13.77
CA PHE A 638 -4.67 -20.40 12.45
C PHE A 638 -6.08 -19.96 12.07
N GLU A 639 -6.25 -18.71 11.64
CA GLU A 639 -7.53 -18.12 11.24
C GLU A 639 -7.41 -17.77 9.76
N PRO A 640 -7.92 -18.59 8.80
CA PRO A 640 -7.82 -18.29 7.37
C PRO A 640 -8.48 -16.94 7.03
N ILE A 641 -7.98 -16.30 5.97
CA ILE A 641 -8.54 -15.06 5.41
C ILE A 641 -9.88 -15.36 4.76
N HIS A 642 -9.93 -16.44 3.97
CA HIS A 642 -11.12 -16.90 3.29
C HIS A 642 -11.98 -17.73 4.25
N LYS A 643 -13.31 -17.59 4.17
CA LYS A 643 -14.18 -18.31 5.12
C LYS A 643 -14.32 -19.79 4.78
N ASN A 644 -14.15 -20.12 3.50
CA ASN A 644 -14.37 -21.45 2.96
C ASN A 644 -13.55 -21.65 1.67
N ILE A 645 -13.51 -22.90 1.22
CA ILE A 645 -12.74 -23.29 0.04
C ILE A 645 -13.27 -22.66 -1.26
N ASP A 646 -14.58 -22.35 -1.35
CA ASP A 646 -15.17 -21.73 -2.54
C ASP A 646 -14.70 -20.28 -2.67
N GLU A 647 -14.62 -19.54 -1.55
CA GLU A 647 -14.05 -18.18 -1.51
C GLU A 647 -12.54 -18.17 -1.78
N PHE A 648 -11.82 -19.22 -1.41
CA PHE A 648 -10.36 -19.32 -1.62
C PHE A 648 -9.98 -19.78 -3.04
N SER A 649 -10.88 -20.50 -3.71
CA SER A 649 -10.61 -21.10 -5.01
C SER A 649 -10.48 -20.05 -6.10
N ASN A 650 -9.55 -20.28 -7.03
CA ASN A 650 -9.26 -19.38 -8.14
C ASN A 650 -9.18 -20.15 -9.46
N ASP A 651 -9.47 -19.50 -10.57
CA ASP A 651 -9.38 -20.14 -11.89
C ASP A 651 -7.93 -20.41 -12.26
N VAL A 652 -7.07 -19.40 -12.13
CA VAL A 652 -5.64 -19.55 -12.39
C VAL A 652 -4.81 -18.84 -11.33
N ARG A 653 -3.80 -19.55 -10.83
CA ARG A 653 -2.77 -19.02 -9.93
C ARG A 653 -1.41 -19.20 -10.59
N LEU A 654 -0.66 -18.11 -10.70
CA LEU A 654 0.68 -18.09 -11.29
C LEU A 654 1.68 -17.65 -10.23
N VAL A 655 2.71 -18.47 -10.01
CA VAL A 655 3.81 -18.17 -9.09
C VAL A 655 5.09 -18.09 -9.89
N PHE A 656 5.66 -16.88 -9.93
CA PHE A 656 6.95 -16.60 -10.56
C PHE A 656 8.02 -16.61 -9.48
N GLU A 657 9.13 -17.30 -9.72
CA GLU A 657 10.27 -17.35 -8.81
C GLU A 657 11.57 -17.25 -9.61
N TRP A 658 12.49 -16.38 -9.20
CA TRP A 658 13.76 -16.19 -9.90
C TRP A 658 14.94 -16.50 -8.99
N ASN A 659 16.05 -16.98 -9.57
CA ASN A 659 17.19 -17.47 -8.79
C ASN A 659 18.09 -16.36 -8.21
N THR A 660 18.14 -15.20 -8.85
CA THR A 660 19.05 -14.09 -8.48
C THR A 660 18.27 -12.79 -8.25
N SER A 661 18.44 -12.20 -7.07
CA SER A 661 17.80 -10.95 -6.63
C SER A 661 18.13 -9.71 -7.49
N GLU A 662 19.11 -9.83 -8.38
CA GLU A 662 19.52 -8.76 -9.30
C GLU A 662 18.83 -8.83 -10.66
N ALA A 663 18.01 -9.86 -10.90
CA ALA A 663 17.24 -9.98 -12.12
C ALA A 663 16.23 -8.85 -12.24
N GLU A 664 16.15 -8.24 -13.40
CA GLU A 664 15.14 -7.25 -13.75
C GLU A 664 14.37 -7.71 -14.98
N PHE A 665 13.05 -7.54 -14.96
CA PHE A 665 12.16 -7.98 -16.03
C PHE A 665 10.78 -7.33 -15.92
N GLU A 666 10.01 -7.38 -17.00
CA GLU A 666 8.59 -7.07 -17.01
C GLU A 666 7.78 -8.35 -17.20
N LEU A 667 6.68 -8.48 -16.46
CA LEU A 667 5.64 -9.48 -16.71
C LEU A 667 4.41 -8.76 -17.25
N GLU A 668 3.98 -9.11 -18.46
CA GLU A 668 2.82 -8.53 -19.13
C GLU A 668 1.70 -9.57 -19.21
N PHE A 669 0.53 -9.22 -18.69
CA PHE A 669 -0.67 -10.05 -18.69
C PHE A 669 -1.69 -9.41 -19.62
N VAL A 670 -1.99 -10.10 -20.72
CA VAL A 670 -2.89 -9.61 -21.77
C VAL A 670 -4.19 -10.38 -21.70
N ASN A 671 -5.30 -9.65 -21.58
CA ASN A 671 -6.63 -10.24 -21.57
C ASN A 671 -7.15 -10.50 -23.01
N PRO A 672 -8.30 -11.19 -23.17
CA PRO A 672 -8.87 -11.49 -24.49
C PRO A 672 -9.22 -10.26 -25.33
N ASP A 673 -9.45 -9.11 -24.70
CA ASP A 673 -9.69 -7.81 -25.36
C ASP A 673 -8.39 -7.09 -25.75
N LYS A 674 -7.24 -7.77 -25.65
CA LYS A 674 -5.88 -7.27 -25.87
C LYS A 674 -5.46 -6.13 -24.94
N ARG A 675 -6.07 -6.00 -23.78
CA ARG A 675 -5.62 -5.06 -22.74
C ARG A 675 -4.53 -5.69 -21.91
N ALA A 676 -3.45 -4.94 -21.69
CA ALA A 676 -2.29 -5.41 -20.96
C ALA A 676 -2.17 -4.76 -19.56
N TYR A 677 -1.93 -5.59 -18.55
CA TYR A 677 -1.39 -5.18 -17.25
C TYR A 677 0.10 -5.55 -17.21
N VAL A 678 0.97 -4.64 -16.76
CA VAL A 678 2.41 -4.84 -16.71
C VAL A 678 2.91 -4.70 -15.28
N PHE A 679 3.58 -5.74 -14.78
CA PHE A 679 4.37 -5.70 -13.56
C PHE A 679 5.84 -5.52 -13.94
N ASP A 680 6.40 -4.35 -13.61
CA ASP A 680 7.80 -4.00 -13.91
C ASP A 680 8.69 -4.23 -12.69
N HIS A 681 9.45 -5.33 -12.71
CA HIS A 681 10.48 -5.61 -11.71
C HIS A 681 11.81 -5.00 -12.16
N SER A 682 12.00 -3.70 -11.92
CA SER A 682 13.25 -2.99 -12.20
C SER A 682 13.52 -1.91 -11.16
N LEU A 683 14.79 -1.54 -10.96
CA LEU A 683 15.14 -0.44 -10.06
C LEU A 683 14.60 0.90 -10.56
N GLU A 684 14.43 1.07 -11.86
CA GLU A 684 13.88 2.30 -12.44
C GLU A 684 12.41 2.49 -12.05
N ALA A 685 11.59 1.44 -12.19
CA ALA A 685 10.16 1.52 -11.90
C ALA A 685 9.83 1.28 -10.42
N ASN A 686 10.51 0.32 -9.77
CA ASN A 686 10.09 -0.26 -8.49
C ASN A 686 11.27 -0.51 -7.53
N ASN A 687 12.15 0.49 -7.36
CA ASN A 687 13.28 0.41 -6.42
C ASN A 687 12.89 0.01 -4.99
N ASP A 688 11.81 0.59 -4.45
CA ASP A 688 11.37 0.34 -3.07
C ASP A 688 10.97 -1.14 -2.86
N LEU A 689 10.32 -1.76 -3.85
CA LEU A 689 9.98 -3.18 -3.85
C LEU A 689 11.23 -4.06 -3.84
N ILE A 690 12.18 -3.81 -4.75
CA ILE A 690 13.43 -4.60 -4.83
C ILE A 690 14.24 -4.49 -3.54
N ILE A 691 14.27 -3.29 -2.92
CA ILE A 691 14.92 -3.09 -1.62
C ILE A 691 14.25 -3.93 -0.53
N GLU A 692 12.91 -3.96 -0.51
CA GLU A 692 12.15 -4.77 0.46
C GLU A 692 12.40 -6.27 0.25
N GLU A 693 12.33 -6.74 -0.99
CA GLU A 693 12.63 -8.12 -1.38
C GLU A 693 14.01 -8.58 -0.91
N LYS A 694 15.03 -7.75 -1.11
CA LYS A 694 16.40 -8.05 -0.65
C LYS A 694 16.53 -8.04 0.87
N LYS A 695 15.82 -7.14 1.57
CA LYS A 695 15.81 -7.10 3.04
C LYS A 695 15.18 -8.34 3.64
N LEU A 696 14.02 -8.74 3.11
CA LEU A 696 13.27 -9.92 3.56
C LEU A 696 13.84 -11.22 2.97
N GLY A 697 14.70 -11.13 1.96
CA GLY A 697 15.35 -12.26 1.32
C GLY A 697 14.39 -13.10 0.51
N TYR A 698 13.64 -12.49 -0.41
CA TYR A 698 12.77 -13.20 -1.34
C TYR A 698 12.87 -12.75 -2.80
N SER A 699 12.42 -13.63 -3.68
CA SER A 699 12.54 -13.51 -5.14
C SER A 699 11.42 -14.32 -5.78
N SER A 700 10.20 -13.96 -5.40
CA SER A 700 8.98 -14.58 -5.93
C SER A 700 7.80 -13.63 -5.89
N LYS A 701 6.87 -13.82 -6.83
CA LYS A 701 5.64 -13.02 -6.95
C LYS A 701 4.46 -13.91 -7.31
N LEU A 702 3.33 -13.63 -6.68
CA LEU A 702 2.04 -14.26 -6.88
C LEU A 702 1.17 -13.41 -7.82
N PHE A 703 0.47 -14.06 -8.75
CA PHE A 703 -0.60 -13.46 -9.54
C PHE A 703 -1.79 -14.41 -9.63
N PHE A 704 -2.99 -13.84 -9.68
CA PHE A 704 -4.24 -14.54 -9.96
C PHE A 704 -4.84 -14.02 -11.27
N LEU A 705 -5.42 -14.92 -12.06
CA LEU A 705 -6.33 -14.55 -13.13
C LEU A 705 -7.71 -15.08 -12.74
N GLU A 706 -8.58 -14.15 -12.35
CA GLU A 706 -9.98 -14.42 -12.01
C GLU A 706 -10.85 -14.22 -13.25
N ASP A 707 -11.93 -15.00 -13.35
CA ASP A 707 -12.94 -14.88 -14.42
C ASP A 707 -12.33 -14.93 -15.83
N ILE A 708 -11.45 -15.90 -16.10
CA ILE A 708 -10.71 -15.97 -17.37
C ILE A 708 -11.64 -16.06 -18.60
N GLY A 709 -12.86 -16.57 -18.41
CA GLY A 709 -13.88 -16.74 -19.45
C GLY A 709 -13.43 -17.63 -20.60
N ASP A 710 -14.15 -17.55 -21.73
CA ASP A 710 -13.87 -18.35 -22.93
C ASP A 710 -12.67 -17.84 -23.77
N GLY A 711 -12.11 -16.69 -23.42
CA GLY A 711 -11.09 -15.99 -24.21
C GLY A 711 -9.65 -16.38 -23.87
N GLU A 712 -8.72 -16.06 -24.78
CA GLU A 712 -7.29 -16.32 -24.58
C GLU A 712 -6.61 -15.19 -23.81
N TRP A 713 -5.99 -15.54 -22.70
CA TRP A 713 -5.07 -14.70 -21.95
C TRP A 713 -3.63 -15.03 -22.33
N LEU A 714 -2.80 -14.01 -22.47
CA LEU A 714 -1.37 -14.16 -22.77
C LEU A 714 -0.54 -13.69 -21.58
N VAL A 715 0.50 -14.44 -21.27
CA VAL A 715 1.49 -14.07 -20.25
C VAL A 715 2.83 -13.94 -20.95
N ASN A 716 3.34 -12.71 -21.01
CA ASN A 716 4.60 -12.37 -21.66
C ASN A 716 5.64 -11.91 -20.63
N LEU A 717 6.91 -12.03 -21.00
CA LEU A 717 8.05 -11.57 -20.22
C LEU A 717 9.02 -10.80 -21.10
N THR A 718 9.51 -9.66 -20.61
CA THR A 718 10.64 -8.93 -21.19
C THR A 718 11.77 -8.94 -20.18
N TYR A 719 12.92 -9.57 -20.49
CA TYR A 719 14.07 -9.60 -19.58
C TYR A 719 14.91 -8.33 -19.75
N LYS A 720 15.20 -7.61 -18.67
CA LYS A 720 16.02 -6.38 -18.67
C LYS A 720 17.47 -6.65 -18.26
N GLY A 721 17.83 -7.92 -18.03
CA GLY A 721 19.15 -8.30 -17.59
C GLY A 721 19.26 -8.51 -16.08
N ASN A 722 20.49 -8.67 -15.61
CA ASN A 722 20.79 -8.68 -14.20
C ASN A 722 22.16 -8.06 -13.94
N LYS A 723 22.40 -7.60 -12.72
CA LYS A 723 23.60 -6.82 -12.36
C LYS A 723 24.84 -7.66 -12.11
N LYS A 724 24.75 -8.98 -12.28
CA LYS A 724 25.82 -9.96 -12.07
C LYS A 724 26.15 -10.66 -13.40
N GLN A 725 27.35 -11.22 -13.53
CA GLN A 725 27.67 -12.14 -14.63
C GLN A 725 27.21 -13.59 -14.32
N VAL A 726 26.00 -13.76 -13.78
CA VAL A 726 25.39 -15.07 -13.56
C VAL A 726 24.10 -15.19 -14.36
N PRO A 727 23.81 -16.37 -14.95
CA PRO A 727 22.55 -16.58 -15.66
C PRO A 727 21.33 -16.47 -14.72
N THR A 728 20.30 -15.78 -15.19
CA THR A 728 19.01 -15.73 -14.52
C THR A 728 18.14 -16.90 -14.97
N TYR A 729 17.57 -17.61 -14.01
CA TYR A 729 16.57 -18.65 -14.23
C TYR A 729 15.27 -18.23 -13.53
N LEU A 730 14.18 -18.31 -14.27
CA LEU A 730 12.82 -18.07 -13.81
C LEU A 730 12.06 -19.39 -13.79
N LYS A 731 11.53 -19.79 -12.64
CA LYS A 731 10.56 -20.86 -12.50
C LYS A 731 9.16 -20.27 -12.48
N LEU A 732 8.29 -20.79 -13.33
CA LEU A 732 6.87 -20.49 -13.32
C LEU A 732 6.10 -21.73 -12.89
N THR A 733 5.37 -21.62 -11.79
CA THR A 733 4.40 -22.64 -11.38
C THR A 733 2.99 -22.14 -11.68
N SER A 734 2.32 -22.81 -12.60
CA SER A 734 0.96 -22.48 -13.01
C SER A 734 -0.01 -23.49 -12.42
N TYR A 735 -1.05 -23.01 -11.74
CA TYR A 735 -2.15 -23.81 -11.22
C TYR A 735 -3.43 -23.40 -11.93
N TYR A 736 -4.22 -24.39 -12.34
CA TYR A 736 -5.53 -24.23 -12.96
C TYR A 736 -6.55 -24.88 -12.07
N ASN A 737 -7.70 -24.22 -11.89
CA ASN A 737 -8.72 -24.62 -10.93
C ASN A 737 -8.12 -24.77 -9.52
N TRP A 738 -7.35 -23.78 -9.10
CA TRP A 738 -6.66 -23.75 -7.80
C TRP A 738 -7.65 -23.99 -6.66
N SER A 739 -7.33 -24.98 -5.82
CA SER A 739 -8.14 -25.44 -4.70
C SER A 739 -9.49 -26.08 -5.07
N LYS A 740 -9.73 -26.41 -6.35
CA LYS A 740 -10.90 -27.18 -6.80
C LYS A 740 -10.52 -28.66 -7.02
N SER A 741 -11.52 -29.54 -7.11
CA SER A 741 -11.31 -31.00 -7.22
C SER A 741 -10.58 -31.45 -8.49
N ASN A 742 -10.57 -30.62 -9.53
CA ASN A 742 -9.90 -30.82 -10.81
C ASN A 742 -8.66 -29.91 -10.96
N GLU A 743 -8.05 -29.48 -9.84
CA GLU A 743 -6.81 -28.71 -9.84
C GLU A 743 -5.73 -29.39 -10.70
N LYS A 744 -5.08 -28.61 -11.55
CA LYS A 744 -3.90 -29.05 -12.32
C LYS A 744 -2.75 -28.10 -12.09
N ARG A 745 -1.53 -28.63 -12.14
CA ARG A 745 -0.29 -27.87 -11.94
C ARG A 745 0.71 -28.18 -13.04
N ARG A 746 1.44 -27.16 -13.51
CA ARG A 746 2.63 -27.30 -14.36
C ARG A 746 3.74 -26.42 -13.80
N ILE A 747 4.97 -26.93 -13.90
CA ILE A 747 6.18 -26.18 -13.60
C ILE A 747 6.96 -26.03 -14.91
N GLU A 748 7.44 -24.83 -15.17
CA GLU A 748 8.34 -24.53 -16.28
C GLU A 748 9.53 -23.75 -15.74
N VAL A 749 10.69 -23.94 -16.37
CA VAL A 749 11.93 -23.27 -15.99
C VAL A 749 12.52 -22.63 -17.24
N TYR A 750 12.62 -21.31 -17.20
CA TYR A 750 13.10 -20.47 -18.28
C TYR A 750 14.49 -19.97 -17.92
N LYS A 751 15.44 -20.12 -18.84
CA LYS A 751 16.73 -19.42 -18.78
C LYS A 751 16.56 -18.09 -19.49
N LEU A 752 16.78 -16.98 -18.78
CA LEU A 752 16.62 -15.64 -19.34
C LEU A 752 17.97 -15.17 -19.91
N GLU A 753 18.09 -15.17 -21.24
CA GLU A 753 19.31 -14.73 -21.95
C GLU A 753 19.08 -13.47 -22.80
N LEU A 754 17.96 -13.42 -23.52
CA LEU A 754 17.67 -12.37 -24.51
C LEU A 754 17.11 -11.13 -23.82
N GLN A 755 17.98 -10.12 -23.64
CA GLN A 755 17.59 -8.82 -23.09
C GLN A 755 16.73 -8.03 -24.08
N ASP A 756 15.76 -7.29 -23.55
CA ASP A 756 14.86 -6.38 -24.25
C ASP A 756 14.02 -7.04 -25.35
N GLN A 757 13.85 -8.37 -25.27
CA GLN A 757 12.95 -9.12 -26.13
C GLN A 757 11.73 -9.57 -25.35
N LYS A 758 10.55 -9.23 -25.88
CA LYS A 758 9.27 -9.70 -25.33
C LYS A 758 9.02 -11.13 -25.79
N ILE A 759 8.89 -12.04 -24.84
CA ILE A 759 8.72 -13.47 -25.06
C ILE A 759 7.38 -13.91 -24.45
N ARG A 760 6.61 -14.72 -25.17
CA ARG A 760 5.41 -15.34 -24.61
C ARG A 760 5.78 -16.56 -23.78
N LEU A 761 5.47 -16.52 -22.49
CA LEU A 761 5.70 -17.63 -21.56
C LEU A 761 4.57 -18.67 -21.68
N LEU A 762 3.32 -18.23 -21.58
CA LEU A 762 2.18 -19.14 -21.75
C LEU A 762 0.94 -18.44 -22.31
N THR A 763 -0.02 -19.27 -22.72
CA THR A 763 -1.38 -18.89 -23.07
C THR A 763 -2.34 -19.65 -22.15
N VAL A 764 -3.35 -18.95 -21.65
CA VAL A 764 -4.34 -19.45 -20.68
C VAL A 764 -5.73 -19.28 -21.29
N ASN A 765 -6.55 -20.33 -21.33
CA ASN A 765 -8.00 -20.22 -21.59
C ASN A 765 -8.76 -21.39 -20.93
N GLU A 766 -10.10 -21.33 -20.90
CA GLU A 766 -10.95 -22.35 -20.25
C GLU A 766 -10.78 -23.77 -20.84
N ASN A 767 -10.44 -23.86 -22.13
CA ASN A 767 -10.30 -25.12 -22.89
C ASN A 767 -8.85 -25.61 -23.06
N LEU A 768 -7.86 -24.78 -22.72
CA LEU A 768 -6.44 -25.05 -22.70
C LEU A 768 -5.98 -25.14 -21.24
N PRO A 769 -6.30 -26.24 -20.54
CA PRO A 769 -5.57 -26.55 -19.33
C PRO A 769 -4.19 -27.02 -19.76
N VAL A 770 -3.27 -26.16 -20.18
CA VAL A 770 -1.81 -26.36 -20.09
C VAL A 770 -1.18 -27.62 -20.74
N PHE A 771 -1.90 -28.45 -21.48
CA PHE A 771 -1.44 -29.80 -21.84
C PHE A 771 -1.64 -30.16 -23.31
N GLU A 772 -1.41 -29.23 -24.24
CA GLU A 772 -1.00 -29.63 -25.58
C GLU A 772 0.47 -29.24 -25.80
N LYS A 773 1.26 -30.27 -26.12
CA LYS A 773 2.67 -30.17 -26.50
C LYS A 773 2.80 -29.49 -27.85
#